data_AF-A0A0Q5SC76-F1
#
_entry.id   AF-A0A0Q5SC76-F1
#
_cell.length_a   1.000
_cell.length_b   1.000
_cell.length_c   1.000
_cell.angle_alpha   90.00
_cell.angle_beta   90.00
_cell.angle_gamma   90.00
#
_symmetry.space_group_name_H-M   'P 1'
#
loop_
_entity.id
_entity.type
_entity.pdbx_description
1 polymer ?
#
loop_
_entity_poly.entity_id
_entity_poly.type
_entity_poly.pdbx_seq_one_letter_code
_entity_poly.pdbx_strand_id
1 'polypeptide(L)'
;MRTSPPSSESTPTGGRRRVRGAALVGVAVSALCLGTLTAVPAQAATTTIDILGINDFHGRLAQETSPTAGAAVMAGKVNEFRAANPGNTLFVSSGDNIGASTFTSFIQDDEPTLDALNAMGLDVSTPGNHEFDKGQDDFNGRVTANSEFPYVNANIYETSTGERAYDPYFVKDVDGVRVGFVGAITELMPELVSPAGVEGLEFRDIVDSVNDAAAELTDGVETDANGEADVIVLLVHEGNASAAEADATGDSQFADIAKNVSPSVDAILSAHTHQTYNFTDIVPTGGTKPRPVVQTGSYGANLSHLVVQYDDVTGEATVTSSLVPLYQSASPDPTVAAIVTNAEAVAAVEGRRPVGTITGDLLRAKQLDGSENRGGESTLGNLVADAQLAATVENGAQIAFMNPGGLRADLRYASTGDATVDADGRVTFQEAAAVQPFANTLVVSTLTGAQIRQTLEQQWQPAGSSRPFLKLGVSEGLTYTYDPTAAAGSRIGDITFEGAPLDEAASYKVTVNSFLASGGDNFTALNGASAKADSGKVDLQSQVDYFAANPSVSPDLAQRAVGVTAPVAPEGGYEAGDTVEYSLSSLLFSNGGPTTGTVTATLDGVEVGSATIDGTVVSTTDEQGRAALTVTIPEIAAGTAAQTRQLLFTVTGTGTTFTAPVSLAAVAAAPVDPTDPGTTPPVTTPGGTVPGTTPGTGTGSGSTPAGTVRNADGSLAFTGQDGLGLGALAALALMLAGGSALVVGRRRRLRATASSTDG
;
A
#
# COMPACT_ATOMS: atom_id res chain seq x y z
N MET A 1 -22.68 -64.05 24.01
CA MET A 1 -22.19 -65.45 23.96
C MET A 1 -20.89 -65.50 24.78
N ARG A 2 -20.89 -66.30 25.87
CA ARG A 2 -19.75 -66.82 26.68
C ARG A 2 -18.72 -65.81 27.24
N THR A 3 -18.24 -65.85 28.49
CA THR A 3 -18.50 -66.57 29.76
C THR A 3 -17.54 -65.95 30.78
N SER A 4 -17.99 -65.68 32.01
CA SER A 4 -17.18 -65.44 33.24
C SER A 4 -16.55 -66.77 33.75
N PRO A 5 -16.03 -66.96 35.01
CA PRO A 5 -15.60 -66.10 36.16
C PRO A 5 -14.30 -66.69 36.88
N PRO A 6 -14.11 -66.75 38.24
CA PRO A 6 -13.89 -65.74 39.31
C PRO A 6 -12.74 -66.07 40.35
N SER A 7 -12.73 -65.31 41.48
CA SER A 7 -12.30 -65.61 42.87
C SER A 7 -10.89 -65.15 43.29
N SER A 8 -10.61 -64.64 44.51
CA SER A 8 -11.12 -65.02 45.84
C SER A 8 -10.94 -63.94 46.94
N GLU A 9 -11.65 -64.16 48.04
CA GLU A 9 -11.74 -63.47 49.35
C GLU A 9 -10.43 -63.34 50.16
N SER A 10 -10.35 -62.39 51.11
CA SER A 10 -10.40 -62.67 52.57
C SER A 10 -9.88 -61.51 53.46
N THR A 11 -10.73 -61.05 54.37
CA THR A 11 -10.36 -60.39 55.65
C THR A 11 -9.75 -61.40 56.63
N PRO A 12 -8.97 -60.95 57.65
CA PRO A 12 -9.52 -61.03 59.02
C PRO A 12 -9.02 -59.99 60.06
N THR A 13 -9.96 -59.61 60.94
CA THR A 13 -9.89 -59.48 62.42
C THR A 13 -8.80 -58.66 63.14
N GLY A 14 -9.24 -57.58 63.82
CA GLY A 14 -9.35 -57.48 65.29
C GLY A 14 -8.13 -57.71 66.19
N GLY A 15 -7.76 -56.67 66.96
CA GLY A 15 -6.87 -56.81 68.13
C GLY A 15 -6.81 -55.56 69.01
N ARG A 16 -7.60 -55.53 70.10
CA ARG A 16 -7.45 -54.60 71.22
C ARG A 16 -6.24 -55.00 72.08
N ARG A 17 -5.38 -54.06 72.50
CA ARG A 17 -4.66 -54.15 73.78
C ARG A 17 -4.47 -52.77 74.43
N ARG A 18 -4.92 -52.70 75.68
CA ARG A 18 -4.67 -51.64 76.67
C ARG A 18 -3.25 -51.78 77.23
N VAL A 19 -2.61 -50.66 77.56
CA VAL A 19 -1.58 -50.59 78.62
C VAL A 19 -1.92 -49.40 79.54
N ARG A 20 -1.75 -49.65 80.84
CA ARG A 20 -2.05 -48.79 82.00
C ARG A 20 -0.81 -48.01 82.45
N GLY A 21 -1.04 -46.89 83.14
CA GLY A 21 -0.21 -46.31 84.20
C GLY A 21 0.86 -45.32 83.72
N ALA A 22 1.14 -44.20 84.37
CA ALA A 22 0.89 -43.80 85.76
C ALA A 22 0.82 -42.27 85.88
N ALA A 23 0.14 -41.81 86.93
CA ALA A 23 0.07 -40.41 87.34
C ALA A 23 1.28 -40.01 88.21
N LEU A 24 1.78 -38.79 88.05
CA LEU A 24 2.37 -38.03 89.15
C LEU A 24 2.16 -36.52 88.95
N VAL A 25 1.80 -35.88 90.05
CA VAL A 25 1.40 -34.49 90.23
C VAL A 25 2.61 -33.55 90.21
N GLY A 26 2.47 -32.36 89.62
CA GLY A 26 3.44 -31.27 89.72
C GLY A 26 2.85 -29.92 89.30
N VAL A 27 2.62 -29.06 90.29
CA VAL A 27 2.16 -27.66 90.21
C VAL A 27 3.13 -26.80 89.40
N ALA A 28 2.65 -25.94 88.48
CA ALA A 28 3.26 -24.63 88.19
C ALA A 28 2.51 -23.79 87.12
N VAL A 29 2.12 -22.58 87.55
CA VAL A 29 2.18 -21.31 86.82
C VAL A 29 1.30 -21.12 85.58
N SER A 30 0.24 -20.34 85.78
CA SER A 30 -0.43 -19.53 84.77
C SER A 30 0.58 -18.58 84.11
N ALA A 31 1.09 -18.96 82.94
CA ALA A 31 1.77 -18.05 82.02
C ALA A 31 0.77 -17.63 80.94
N LEU A 32 0.37 -16.36 81.02
CA LEU A 32 -0.37 -15.64 80.00
C LEU A 32 0.52 -15.51 78.76
N CYS A 33 0.58 -16.54 77.91
CA CYS A 33 1.14 -16.40 76.58
C CYS A 33 0.11 -15.65 75.73
N LEU A 34 0.23 -14.32 75.69
CA LEU A 34 -0.16 -13.54 74.52
C LEU A 34 0.62 -14.14 73.34
N GLY A 35 0.00 -15.10 72.64
CA GLY A 35 0.40 -15.44 71.29
C GLY A 35 0.15 -14.20 70.46
N THR A 36 1.18 -13.38 70.27
CA THR A 36 1.23 -12.47 69.13
C THR A 36 1.16 -13.36 67.89
N LEU A 37 -0.06 -13.55 67.39
CA LEU A 37 -0.29 -13.85 65.99
C LEU A 37 0.34 -12.69 65.24
N THR A 38 1.62 -12.82 64.88
CA THR A 38 2.16 -12.09 63.76
C THR A 38 1.37 -12.60 62.57
N ALA A 39 0.30 -11.89 62.21
CA ALA A 39 -0.25 -11.99 60.88
C ALA A 39 0.95 -11.73 59.96
N VAL A 40 1.48 -12.81 59.37
CA VAL A 40 2.30 -12.66 58.17
C VAL A 40 1.40 -11.87 57.24
N PRO A 41 1.76 -10.66 56.80
CA PRO A 41 0.94 -9.97 55.81
C PRO A 41 0.77 -10.98 54.67
N ALA A 42 -0.47 -11.32 54.36
CA ALA A 42 -0.76 -12.09 53.16
C ALA A 42 -0.06 -11.34 52.03
N GLN A 43 0.96 -11.95 51.46
CA GLN A 43 1.64 -11.38 50.31
C GLN A 43 0.54 -11.20 49.28
N ALA A 44 0.32 -9.95 48.84
CA ALA A 44 -0.69 -9.63 47.85
C ALA A 44 -0.54 -10.64 46.70
N ALA A 45 -1.59 -11.43 46.47
CA ALA A 45 -1.63 -12.29 45.31
C ALA A 45 -1.82 -11.32 44.13
N THR A 46 -0.80 -11.27 43.28
CA THR A 46 -0.89 -10.56 42.00
C THR A 46 -1.02 -11.64 40.95
N THR A 47 -2.09 -11.60 40.17
CA THR A 47 -2.29 -12.49 39.04
C THR A 47 -1.59 -11.90 37.82
N THR A 48 -0.71 -12.69 37.20
CA THR A 48 0.02 -12.31 35.98
C THR A 48 -0.61 -13.01 34.78
N ILE A 49 -1.10 -12.22 33.83
CA ILE A 49 -1.70 -12.72 32.58
C ILE A 49 -0.89 -12.20 31.40
N ASP A 50 -0.50 -13.10 30.51
CA ASP A 50 0.12 -12.76 29.24
C ASP A 50 -0.94 -12.74 28.14
N ILE A 51 -1.02 -11.65 27.37
CA ILE A 51 -1.86 -11.58 26.17
C ILE A 51 -0.95 -11.39 24.97
N LEU A 52 -0.90 -12.40 24.12
CA LEU A 52 -0.17 -12.38 22.86
C LEU A 52 -1.13 -11.99 21.74
N GLY A 53 -0.78 -10.98 20.96
CA GLY A 53 -1.61 -10.49 19.87
C GLY A 53 -0.93 -10.58 18.51
N ILE A 54 -1.73 -10.80 17.48
CA ILE A 54 -1.36 -10.62 16.06
C ILE A 54 -2.36 -9.70 15.36
N ASN A 55 -1.97 -9.24 14.18
CA ASN A 55 -2.85 -8.55 13.24
C ASN A 55 -2.33 -8.81 11.82
N ASP A 56 -3.21 -8.67 10.82
CA ASP A 56 -2.85 -8.68 9.39
C ASP A 56 -2.00 -9.90 9.02
N PHE A 57 -2.39 -11.09 9.49
CA PHE A 57 -1.65 -12.33 9.21
C PHE A 57 -1.80 -12.74 7.74
N HIS A 58 -2.96 -12.45 7.13
CA HIS A 58 -3.28 -12.68 5.72
C HIS A 58 -2.80 -14.05 5.20
N GLY A 59 -2.98 -15.12 5.97
CA GLY A 59 -2.58 -16.46 5.55
C GLY A 59 -1.12 -16.64 5.11
N ARG A 60 -0.16 -15.91 5.69
CA ARG A 60 1.29 -16.16 5.47
C ARG A 60 1.75 -17.41 6.22
N LEU A 61 1.28 -18.57 5.74
CA LEU A 61 1.45 -19.89 6.35
C LEU A 61 2.92 -20.34 6.39
N ALA A 62 3.62 -20.19 5.26
CA ALA A 62 5.00 -20.58 5.13
C ALA A 62 5.96 -19.50 5.66
N GLN A 63 7.13 -19.91 6.11
CA GLN A 63 8.20 -18.95 6.42
C GLN A 63 8.76 -18.37 5.12
N GLU A 64 8.85 -17.04 5.04
CA GLU A 64 9.41 -16.35 3.88
C GLU A 64 10.77 -15.72 4.20
N THR A 65 11.16 -14.67 3.47
CA THR A 65 12.26 -13.80 3.88
C THR A 65 11.86 -12.95 5.08
N SER A 66 12.84 -12.59 5.91
CA SER A 66 12.64 -11.68 7.04
C SER A 66 11.81 -10.45 6.64
N PRO A 67 10.81 -10.04 7.44
CA PRO A 67 10.55 -10.48 8.82
C PRO A 67 9.51 -11.62 8.99
N THR A 68 8.92 -12.14 7.92
CA THR A 68 7.81 -13.12 7.96
C THR A 68 8.25 -14.50 8.48
N ALA A 69 7.70 -14.94 9.61
CA ALA A 69 8.13 -16.18 10.28
C ALA A 69 7.38 -17.46 9.87
N GLY A 70 6.17 -17.33 9.32
CA GLY A 70 5.28 -18.46 9.05
C GLY A 70 4.54 -18.97 10.30
N ALA A 71 3.42 -19.67 10.06
CA ALA A 71 2.48 -20.07 11.10
C ALA A 71 3.10 -21.05 12.13
N ALA A 72 3.94 -21.98 11.68
CA ALA A 72 4.52 -22.98 12.57
C ALA A 72 5.52 -22.39 13.56
N VAL A 73 6.33 -21.39 13.16
CA VAL A 73 7.25 -20.69 14.08
C VAL A 73 6.47 -19.83 15.07
N MET A 74 5.42 -19.14 14.60
CA MET A 74 4.50 -18.40 15.46
C MET A 74 3.89 -19.29 16.54
N ALA A 75 3.35 -20.44 16.15
CA ALA A 75 2.81 -21.45 17.07
C ALA A 75 3.85 -21.91 18.11
N GLY A 76 5.07 -22.18 17.67
CA GLY A 76 6.19 -22.51 18.55
C GLY A 76 6.47 -21.42 19.58
N LYS A 77 6.45 -20.15 19.16
CA LYS A 77 6.64 -19.02 20.06
C LYS A 77 5.50 -18.87 21.06
N VAL A 78 4.24 -18.99 20.62
CA VAL A 78 3.07 -18.97 21.51
C VAL A 78 3.16 -20.08 22.57
N ASN A 79 3.59 -21.28 22.16
CA ASN A 79 3.78 -22.40 23.08
C ASN A 79 4.91 -22.17 24.11
N GLU A 80 5.97 -21.44 23.76
CA GLU A 80 7.01 -21.04 24.74
C GLU A 80 6.45 -20.14 25.84
N PHE A 81 5.59 -19.17 25.50
CA PHE A 81 4.93 -18.31 26.47
C PHE A 81 3.93 -19.08 27.34
N ARG A 82 3.09 -19.94 26.75
CA ARG A 82 2.18 -20.80 27.51
C ARG A 82 2.92 -21.74 28.47
N ALA A 83 4.10 -22.21 28.09
CA ALA A 83 4.93 -23.03 28.98
C ALA A 83 5.56 -22.20 30.11
N ALA A 84 5.85 -20.92 29.87
CA ALA A 84 6.38 -20.00 30.88
C ALA A 84 5.31 -19.51 31.87
N ASN A 85 4.05 -19.36 31.43
CA ASN A 85 2.92 -18.94 32.27
C ASN A 85 1.68 -19.86 32.06
N PRO A 86 1.72 -21.11 32.58
CA PRO A 86 0.70 -22.11 32.28
C PRO A 86 -0.69 -21.73 32.80
N GLY A 87 -1.68 -21.76 31.91
CA GLY A 87 -3.07 -21.43 32.23
C GLY A 87 -3.41 -19.95 32.15
N ASN A 88 -2.40 -19.06 32.11
CA ASN A 88 -2.58 -17.61 32.18
C ASN A 88 -2.00 -16.88 30.95
N THR A 89 -1.95 -17.55 29.80
CA THR A 89 -1.55 -16.94 28.52
C THR A 89 -2.68 -17.07 27.50
N LEU A 90 -3.12 -15.93 26.98
CA LEU A 90 -4.13 -15.80 25.92
C LEU A 90 -3.46 -15.46 24.59
N PHE A 91 -4.05 -15.91 23.49
CA PHE A 91 -3.62 -15.57 22.13
C PHE A 91 -4.78 -14.96 21.35
N VAL A 92 -4.64 -13.72 20.85
CA VAL A 92 -5.74 -12.94 20.25
C VAL A 92 -5.35 -12.32 18.92
N SER A 93 -6.33 -11.91 18.12
CA SER A 93 -6.08 -11.25 16.83
C SER A 93 -6.93 -9.99 16.64
N SER A 94 -6.34 -8.99 15.99
CA SER A 94 -7.02 -7.74 15.61
C SER A 94 -7.48 -7.74 14.14
N GLY A 95 -7.75 -8.92 13.56
CA GLY A 95 -8.34 -9.07 12.22
C GLY A 95 -7.32 -9.19 11.09
N ASP A 96 -7.86 -9.35 9.88
CA ASP A 96 -7.14 -9.69 8.63
C ASP A 96 -6.22 -10.90 8.81
N ASN A 97 -6.77 -11.93 9.42
CA ASN A 97 -6.11 -13.23 9.51
C ASN A 97 -6.10 -13.92 8.14
N ILE A 98 -7.17 -13.73 7.37
CA ILE A 98 -7.40 -14.28 6.03
C ILE A 98 -7.56 -13.15 5.00
N GLY A 99 -7.76 -13.49 3.73
CA GLY A 99 -7.82 -12.53 2.63
C GLY A 99 -6.48 -11.80 2.41
N ALA A 100 -6.35 -11.15 1.25
CA ALA A 100 -5.04 -10.72 0.71
C ALA A 100 -3.93 -11.78 0.87
N SER A 101 -4.30 -13.07 0.81
CA SER A 101 -3.43 -14.17 1.22
C SER A 101 -2.43 -14.60 0.17
N THR A 102 -1.31 -15.17 0.62
CA THR A 102 -0.38 -15.81 -0.33
C THR A 102 -1.01 -17.05 -0.94
N PHE A 103 -0.52 -17.42 -2.12
CA PHE A 103 -1.13 -18.43 -2.99
C PHE A 103 -1.56 -19.72 -2.28
N THR A 104 -0.72 -20.23 -1.37
CA THR A 104 -1.00 -21.47 -0.62
C THR A 104 -2.30 -21.41 0.17
N SER A 105 -2.57 -20.29 0.84
CA SER A 105 -3.80 -20.08 1.61
C SER A 105 -4.96 -19.68 0.68
N PHE A 106 -4.70 -18.73 -0.21
CA PHE A 106 -5.67 -18.17 -1.16
C PHE A 106 -6.38 -19.24 -2.00
N ILE A 107 -5.65 -20.19 -2.57
CA ILE A 107 -6.21 -21.22 -3.48
C ILE A 107 -7.13 -22.23 -2.77
N GLN A 108 -7.11 -22.23 -1.43
CA GLN A 108 -7.91 -23.09 -0.57
C GLN A 108 -8.92 -22.29 0.25
N ASP A 109 -9.31 -21.12 -0.25
CA ASP A 109 -10.26 -20.23 0.41
C ASP A 109 -9.84 -19.86 1.86
N ASP A 110 -8.54 -19.83 2.13
CA ASP A 110 -7.96 -19.56 3.45
C ASP A 110 -8.25 -20.57 4.57
N GLU A 111 -8.85 -21.72 4.25
CA GLU A 111 -9.10 -22.78 5.25
C GLU A 111 -7.85 -23.22 6.02
N PRO A 112 -6.67 -23.41 5.38
CA PRO A 112 -5.49 -23.83 6.13
C PRO A 112 -4.99 -22.78 7.12
N THR A 113 -5.37 -21.51 6.93
CA THR A 113 -5.08 -20.42 7.88
C THR A 113 -5.99 -20.50 9.10
N LEU A 114 -7.28 -20.74 8.91
CA LEU A 114 -8.21 -21.00 10.01
C LEU A 114 -7.78 -22.24 10.79
N ASP A 115 -7.43 -23.33 10.10
CA ASP A 115 -6.90 -24.56 10.73
C ASP A 115 -5.65 -24.30 11.56
N ALA A 116 -4.72 -23.49 11.05
CA ALA A 116 -3.49 -23.14 11.76
C ALA A 116 -3.79 -22.33 13.03
N LEU A 117 -4.69 -21.34 12.96
CA LEU A 117 -5.08 -20.52 14.10
C LEU A 117 -5.87 -21.31 15.15
N ASN A 118 -6.75 -22.23 14.72
CA ASN A 118 -7.43 -23.19 15.59
C ASN A 118 -6.42 -24.08 16.32
N ALA A 119 -5.46 -24.66 15.59
CA ALA A 119 -4.41 -25.49 16.17
C ALA A 119 -3.47 -24.71 17.12
N MET A 120 -3.29 -23.41 16.88
CA MET A 120 -2.62 -22.49 17.81
C MET A 120 -3.49 -22.12 19.02
N GLY A 121 -4.78 -22.44 19.03
CA GLY A 121 -5.72 -22.08 20.08
C GLY A 121 -5.85 -20.57 20.23
N LEU A 122 -6.15 -19.86 19.14
CA LEU A 122 -6.57 -18.45 19.20
C LEU A 122 -7.81 -18.37 20.12
N ASP A 123 -7.85 -17.39 21.02
CA ASP A 123 -8.93 -17.23 22.01
C ASP A 123 -10.06 -16.34 21.48
N VAL A 124 -9.75 -15.31 20.69
CA VAL A 124 -10.73 -14.37 20.11
C VAL A 124 -10.09 -13.54 18.99
N SER A 125 -10.89 -13.14 18.00
CA SER A 125 -10.52 -12.15 16.99
C SER A 125 -11.60 -11.08 16.84
N THR A 126 -11.24 -9.87 16.40
CA THR A 126 -12.19 -9.03 15.65
C THR A 126 -12.04 -9.32 14.15
N PRO A 127 -13.07 -9.13 13.29
CA PRO A 127 -12.85 -9.16 11.85
C PRO A 127 -12.20 -7.85 11.39
N GLY A 128 -11.28 -7.98 10.43
CA GLY A 128 -10.83 -6.90 9.58
C GLY A 128 -11.56 -6.89 8.25
N ASN A 129 -11.14 -6.02 7.33
CA ASN A 129 -11.84 -5.86 6.07
C ASN A 129 -11.71 -7.09 5.17
N HIS A 130 -10.57 -7.79 5.22
CA HIS A 130 -10.30 -8.94 4.36
C HIS A 130 -11.04 -10.21 4.79
N GLU A 131 -11.58 -10.29 6.01
CA GLU A 131 -12.57 -11.31 6.37
C GLU A 131 -13.87 -11.20 5.54
N PHE A 132 -14.16 -10.03 4.96
CA PHE A 132 -15.33 -9.76 4.12
C PHE A 132 -15.04 -9.71 2.62
N ASP A 133 -13.85 -10.11 2.16
CA ASP A 133 -13.48 -10.11 0.73
C ASP A 133 -14.49 -10.88 -0.14
N LYS A 134 -15.06 -11.96 0.41
CA LYS A 134 -16.08 -12.81 -0.23
C LYS A 134 -17.51 -12.50 0.23
N GLY A 135 -17.69 -11.40 0.96
CA GLY A 135 -18.96 -10.94 1.49
C GLY A 135 -19.35 -11.56 2.83
N GLN A 136 -20.35 -10.95 3.48
CA GLN A 136 -20.83 -11.33 4.81
C GLN A 136 -21.39 -12.76 4.86
N ASP A 137 -21.92 -13.29 3.75
CA ASP A 137 -22.42 -14.66 3.68
C ASP A 137 -21.30 -15.69 3.85
N ASP A 138 -20.14 -15.43 3.24
CA ASP A 138 -18.96 -16.27 3.40
C ASP A 138 -18.37 -16.13 4.82
N PHE A 139 -18.32 -14.90 5.34
CA PHE A 139 -17.87 -14.66 6.71
C PHE A 139 -18.77 -15.41 7.72
N ASN A 140 -20.08 -15.18 7.68
CA ASN A 140 -21.06 -15.76 8.61
C ASN A 140 -21.26 -17.27 8.42
N GLY A 141 -21.01 -17.80 7.21
CA GLY A 141 -21.29 -19.19 6.86
C GLY A 141 -20.08 -20.11 6.95
N ARG A 142 -18.94 -19.69 6.40
CA ARG A 142 -17.73 -20.51 6.29
C ARG A 142 -16.68 -20.09 7.31
N VAL A 143 -16.31 -18.81 7.32
CA VAL A 143 -15.19 -18.32 8.16
C VAL A 143 -15.49 -18.53 9.65
N THR A 144 -16.65 -18.06 10.13
CA THR A 144 -17.04 -18.24 11.54
C THR A 144 -17.32 -19.70 11.89
N ALA A 145 -17.90 -20.48 10.97
CA ALA A 145 -18.20 -21.90 11.21
C ALA A 145 -16.94 -22.78 11.31
N ASN A 146 -15.87 -22.40 10.60
CA ASN A 146 -14.59 -23.10 10.60
C ASN A 146 -13.58 -22.51 11.61
N SER A 147 -13.97 -21.49 12.37
CA SER A 147 -13.16 -20.93 13.46
C SER A 147 -13.57 -21.54 14.80
N GLU A 148 -12.60 -22.06 15.56
CA GLU A 148 -12.82 -22.57 16.92
C GLU A 148 -12.78 -21.46 17.99
N PHE A 149 -12.76 -20.20 17.53
CA PHE A 149 -12.73 -18.98 18.33
C PHE A 149 -13.82 -18.01 17.88
N PRO A 150 -14.37 -17.19 18.79
CA PRO A 150 -15.36 -16.19 18.45
C PRO A 150 -14.75 -15.00 17.69
N TYR A 151 -15.54 -14.46 16.77
CA TYR A 151 -15.34 -13.12 16.24
C TYR A 151 -16.22 -12.12 17.00
N VAL A 152 -15.65 -10.99 17.40
CA VAL A 152 -16.37 -9.92 18.12
C VAL A 152 -16.26 -8.59 17.39
N ASN A 153 -17.35 -7.82 17.37
CA ASN A 153 -17.37 -6.49 16.78
C ASN A 153 -18.52 -5.64 17.34
N ALA A 154 -18.19 -4.45 17.86
CA ALA A 154 -19.15 -3.54 18.49
C ALA A 154 -19.77 -2.52 17.52
N ASN A 155 -19.15 -2.28 16.36
CA ASN A 155 -19.49 -1.15 15.48
C ASN A 155 -20.12 -1.54 14.13
N ILE A 156 -20.40 -2.82 13.88
CA ILE A 156 -21.21 -3.27 12.75
C ILE A 156 -22.66 -3.45 13.20
N TYR A 157 -23.59 -2.82 12.49
CA TYR A 157 -25.01 -2.85 12.78
C TYR A 157 -25.80 -3.36 11.57
N GLU A 158 -26.88 -4.09 11.84
CA GLU A 158 -27.85 -4.40 10.79
C GLU A 158 -28.74 -3.19 10.54
N THR A 159 -28.77 -2.69 9.30
CA THR A 159 -29.65 -1.58 8.90
C THR A 159 -31.14 -1.90 9.08
N SER A 160 -31.51 -3.19 9.07
CA SER A 160 -32.90 -3.64 9.14
C SER A 160 -33.50 -3.56 10.56
N THR A 161 -32.68 -3.78 11.59
CA THR A 161 -33.08 -3.80 12.99
C THR A 161 -32.54 -2.60 13.77
N GLY A 162 -31.40 -2.04 13.33
CA GLY A 162 -30.64 -1.03 14.05
C GLY A 162 -29.82 -1.60 15.22
N GLU A 163 -29.77 -2.93 15.36
CA GLU A 163 -29.03 -3.67 16.39
C GLU A 163 -27.63 -4.07 15.89
N ARG A 164 -26.72 -4.40 16.82
CA ARG A 164 -25.37 -4.89 16.46
C ARG A 164 -25.51 -6.21 15.69
N ALA A 165 -24.73 -6.35 14.61
CA ALA A 165 -24.72 -7.56 13.78
C ALA A 165 -23.96 -8.72 14.44
N TYR A 166 -23.04 -8.41 15.35
CA TYR A 166 -22.17 -9.36 16.03
C TYR A 166 -22.13 -9.09 17.53
N ASP A 167 -21.67 -10.09 18.30
CA ASP A 167 -21.37 -9.88 19.71
C ASP A 167 -20.27 -8.82 19.85
N PRO A 168 -20.46 -7.79 20.68
CA PRO A 168 -19.53 -6.67 20.80
C PRO A 168 -18.19 -7.06 21.45
N TYR A 169 -18.22 -8.10 22.29
CA TYR A 169 -17.08 -8.52 23.10
C TYR A 169 -17.12 -10.00 23.47
N PHE A 170 -15.99 -10.49 23.98
CA PHE A 170 -15.83 -11.81 24.56
C PHE A 170 -15.12 -11.70 25.91
N VAL A 171 -15.61 -12.40 26.93
CA VAL A 171 -15.01 -12.38 28.28
C VAL A 171 -14.42 -13.75 28.61
N LYS A 172 -13.15 -13.75 29.04
CA LYS A 172 -12.41 -14.95 29.45
C LYS A 172 -11.99 -14.86 30.92
N ASP A 173 -12.35 -15.87 31.72
CA ASP A 173 -11.82 -16.04 33.07
C ASP A 173 -10.42 -16.67 33.02
N VAL A 174 -9.47 -16.03 33.68
CA VAL A 174 -8.07 -16.46 33.83
C VAL A 174 -7.68 -16.37 35.30
N ASP A 175 -7.66 -17.52 35.97
CA ASP A 175 -7.34 -17.64 37.41
C ASP A 175 -8.22 -16.72 38.29
N GLY A 176 -9.49 -16.55 37.92
CA GLY A 176 -10.45 -15.69 38.63
C GLY A 176 -10.41 -14.20 38.25
N VAL A 177 -9.59 -13.81 37.27
CA VAL A 177 -9.60 -12.47 36.66
C VAL A 177 -10.33 -12.55 35.31
N ARG A 178 -11.29 -11.67 35.08
CA ARG A 178 -12.07 -11.63 33.84
C ARG A 178 -11.49 -10.62 32.87
N VAL A 179 -11.01 -11.11 31.75
CA VAL A 179 -10.46 -10.30 30.66
C VAL A 179 -11.51 -10.18 29.56
N GLY A 180 -12.00 -8.96 29.35
CA GLY A 180 -12.93 -8.62 28.27
C GLY A 180 -12.19 -8.14 27.02
N PHE A 181 -12.58 -8.66 25.86
CA PHE A 181 -12.06 -8.27 24.55
C PHE A 181 -13.17 -7.62 23.75
N VAL A 182 -13.08 -6.30 23.52
CA VAL A 182 -14.04 -5.56 22.68
C VAL A 182 -13.49 -5.50 21.25
N GLY A 183 -14.33 -5.77 20.25
CA GLY A 183 -13.93 -5.72 18.84
C GLY A 183 -14.41 -4.46 18.12
N ALA A 184 -13.66 -3.97 17.13
CA ALA A 184 -14.13 -2.94 16.21
C ALA A 184 -13.39 -3.02 14.86
N ILE A 185 -14.01 -2.52 13.79
CA ILE A 185 -13.47 -2.49 12.42
C ILE A 185 -13.53 -1.07 11.86
N THR A 186 -12.66 -0.73 10.92
CA THR A 186 -12.68 0.56 10.20
C THR A 186 -14.07 0.94 9.66
N GLU A 187 -14.40 2.21 9.74
CA GLU A 187 -15.62 2.80 9.19
C GLU A 187 -15.61 2.86 7.65
N LEU A 188 -14.44 2.65 7.04
CA LEU A 188 -14.23 2.75 5.59
C LEU A 188 -14.63 1.50 4.81
N MET A 189 -15.19 0.49 5.47
CA MET A 189 -15.61 -0.78 4.86
C MET A 189 -16.37 -0.64 3.53
N PRO A 190 -17.34 0.29 3.35
CA PRO A 190 -18.03 0.46 2.06
C PRO A 190 -17.12 0.83 0.88
N GLU A 191 -15.92 1.35 1.14
CA GLU A 191 -14.90 1.68 0.14
C GLU A 191 -13.91 0.53 -0.10
N LEU A 192 -13.78 -0.36 0.90
CA LEU A 192 -12.75 -1.40 0.98
C LEU A 192 -13.22 -2.78 0.52
N VAL A 193 -14.53 -3.02 0.41
CA VAL A 193 -15.06 -4.31 -0.05
C VAL A 193 -16.16 -4.11 -1.08
N SER A 194 -16.59 -5.20 -1.73
CA SER A 194 -17.71 -5.12 -2.67
C SER A 194 -18.97 -4.59 -1.96
N PRO A 195 -19.64 -3.54 -2.47
CA PRO A 195 -20.88 -3.04 -1.86
C PRO A 195 -21.97 -4.10 -1.71
N ALA A 196 -22.03 -5.06 -2.64
CA ALA A 196 -22.97 -6.18 -2.55
C ALA A 196 -22.60 -7.18 -1.44
N GLY A 197 -21.31 -7.29 -1.10
CA GLY A 197 -20.82 -8.20 -0.06
C GLY A 197 -21.20 -7.77 1.36
N VAL A 198 -21.42 -6.47 1.59
CA VAL A 198 -21.80 -5.89 2.90
C VAL A 198 -23.16 -5.21 2.87
N GLU A 199 -24.00 -5.55 1.90
CA GLU A 199 -25.35 -5.00 1.78
C GLU A 199 -26.15 -5.24 3.06
N GLY A 200 -26.81 -4.20 3.56
CA GLY A 200 -27.61 -4.28 4.78
C GLY A 200 -26.83 -4.08 6.09
N LEU A 201 -25.51 -3.94 6.03
CA LEU A 201 -24.67 -3.57 7.17
C LEU A 201 -24.41 -2.05 7.21
N GLU A 202 -24.32 -1.51 8.42
CA GLU A 202 -23.93 -0.14 8.74
C GLU A 202 -22.69 -0.18 9.64
N PHE A 203 -21.62 0.51 9.24
CA PHE A 203 -20.39 0.63 10.02
C PHE A 203 -20.43 1.96 10.77
N ARG A 204 -20.63 1.91 12.08
CA ARG A 204 -20.80 3.08 12.95
C ARG A 204 -19.47 3.53 13.56
N ASP A 205 -19.52 4.71 14.16
CA ASP A 205 -18.40 5.32 14.88
C ASP A 205 -17.77 4.32 15.87
N ILE A 206 -16.45 4.14 15.75
CA ILE A 206 -15.71 3.19 16.58
C ILE A 206 -15.70 3.61 18.05
N VAL A 207 -15.48 4.90 18.32
CA VAL A 207 -15.34 5.41 19.70
C VAL A 207 -16.63 5.22 20.48
N ASP A 208 -17.76 5.67 19.92
CA ASP A 208 -19.07 5.54 20.55
C ASP A 208 -19.43 4.07 20.76
N SER A 209 -19.26 3.23 19.73
CA SER A 209 -19.62 1.81 19.80
C SER A 209 -18.78 1.02 20.82
N VAL A 210 -17.47 1.29 20.88
CA VAL A 210 -16.57 0.67 21.86
C VAL A 210 -16.88 1.18 23.27
N ASN A 211 -17.20 2.46 23.44
CA ASN A 211 -17.55 3.03 24.73
C ASN A 211 -18.83 2.43 25.30
N ASP A 212 -19.84 2.20 24.46
CA ASP A 212 -21.07 1.51 24.86
C ASP A 212 -20.77 0.07 25.31
N ALA A 213 -19.98 -0.68 24.52
CA ALA A 213 -19.56 -2.03 24.86
C ALA A 213 -18.70 -2.10 26.14
N ALA A 214 -17.82 -1.13 26.37
CA ALA A 214 -17.03 -1.05 27.60
C ALA A 214 -17.87 -0.66 28.82
N ALA A 215 -18.94 0.13 28.63
CA ALA A 215 -19.89 0.46 29.69
C ALA A 215 -20.70 -0.77 30.10
N GLU A 216 -21.16 -1.57 29.12
CA GLU A 216 -21.79 -2.88 29.34
C GLU A 216 -20.89 -3.80 30.21
N LEU A 217 -19.59 -3.87 29.91
CA LEU A 217 -18.61 -4.66 30.66
C LEU A 217 -18.28 -4.17 32.08
N THR A 218 -18.82 -3.02 32.51
CA THR A 218 -18.46 -2.37 33.78
C THR A 218 -19.66 -1.82 34.57
N ASP A 219 -20.89 -2.14 34.18
CA ASP A 219 -22.10 -1.57 34.78
C ASP A 219 -22.57 -2.31 36.05
N GLY A 220 -21.96 -3.45 36.37
CA GLY A 220 -22.28 -4.30 37.51
C GLY A 220 -23.49 -5.21 37.30
N VAL A 221 -23.90 -5.46 36.06
CA VAL A 221 -25.09 -6.23 35.69
C VAL A 221 -24.69 -7.53 34.96
N GLU A 222 -24.50 -8.60 35.73
CA GLU A 222 -24.23 -9.93 35.18
C GLU A 222 -25.49 -10.58 34.58
N THR A 223 -25.48 -10.85 33.27
CA THR A 223 -26.50 -11.64 32.57
C THR A 223 -25.86 -12.56 31.53
N ASP A 224 -26.64 -13.49 30.96
CA ASP A 224 -26.16 -14.35 29.87
C ASP A 224 -25.73 -13.55 28.62
N ALA A 225 -26.17 -12.29 28.48
CA ALA A 225 -25.86 -11.39 27.37
C ALA A 225 -25.01 -10.17 27.78
N ASN A 226 -24.70 -10.01 29.08
CA ASN A 226 -23.89 -8.92 29.61
C ASN A 226 -22.88 -9.49 30.60
N GLY A 227 -21.61 -9.53 30.21
CA GLY A 227 -20.53 -9.96 31.11
C GLY A 227 -19.92 -8.77 31.83
N GLU A 228 -19.21 -9.00 32.93
CA GLU A 228 -18.32 -7.99 33.51
C GLU A 228 -16.85 -8.36 33.30
N ALA A 229 -16.01 -7.34 33.13
CA ALA A 229 -14.58 -7.50 32.97
C ALA A 229 -13.81 -6.70 34.04
N ASP A 230 -12.73 -7.31 34.53
CA ASP A 230 -11.79 -6.67 35.43
C ASP A 230 -10.64 -5.99 34.65
N VAL A 231 -10.42 -6.44 33.41
CA VAL A 231 -9.46 -5.88 32.45
C VAL A 231 -10.10 -5.85 31.07
N ILE A 232 -10.05 -4.72 30.36
CA ILE A 232 -10.63 -4.58 29.01
C ILE A 232 -9.53 -4.29 27.98
N VAL A 233 -9.47 -5.13 26.95
CA VAL A 233 -8.57 -4.95 25.80
C VAL A 233 -9.41 -4.69 24.54
N LEU A 234 -9.12 -3.60 23.84
CA LEU A 234 -9.69 -3.34 22.52
C LEU A 234 -8.87 -4.06 21.44
N LEU A 235 -9.54 -4.89 20.64
CA LEU A 235 -9.05 -5.44 19.38
C LEU A 235 -9.69 -4.61 18.26
N VAL A 236 -8.91 -3.71 17.64
CA VAL A 236 -9.45 -2.80 16.62
C VAL A 236 -8.75 -2.97 15.28
N HIS A 237 -9.54 -3.21 14.25
CA HIS A 237 -9.07 -3.24 12.87
C HIS A 237 -9.11 -1.85 12.23
N GLU A 238 -8.32 -0.96 12.84
CA GLU A 238 -8.00 0.39 12.40
C GLU A 238 -6.64 0.74 12.99
N GLY A 239 -5.89 1.65 12.37
CA GLY A 239 -4.50 1.86 12.74
C GLY A 239 -3.96 3.27 12.52
N ASN A 240 -2.82 3.54 13.14
CA ASN A 240 -2.12 4.80 12.93
C ASN A 240 -1.49 4.84 11.53
N ALA A 241 -1.64 5.96 10.81
CA ALA A 241 -1.15 6.08 9.43
C ALA A 241 0.38 5.91 9.30
N SER A 242 1.14 6.10 10.38
CA SER A 242 2.58 5.84 10.42
C SER A 242 3.03 5.30 11.77
N ALA A 243 4.29 4.86 11.86
CA ALA A 243 4.91 4.47 13.13
C ALA A 243 5.21 5.66 14.08
N ALA A 244 4.87 6.90 13.73
CA ALA A 244 5.09 8.07 14.57
C ALA A 244 3.94 8.28 15.57
N GLU A 245 4.28 8.34 16.86
CA GLU A 245 3.32 8.58 17.95
C GLU A 245 2.57 9.92 17.83
N ALA A 246 3.16 10.91 17.16
CA ALA A 246 2.51 12.19 16.88
C ALA A 246 1.21 12.02 16.08
N ASP A 247 1.12 11.01 15.22
CA ASP A 247 -0.07 10.75 14.40
C ASP A 247 -1.18 10.09 15.23
N ALA A 248 -0.83 9.35 16.29
CA ALA A 248 -1.76 8.76 17.27
C ALA A 248 -2.19 9.75 18.38
N THR A 249 -1.57 10.93 18.42
CA THR A 249 -1.88 11.99 19.40
C THR A 249 -2.25 13.32 18.76
N GLY A 250 -2.41 13.36 17.44
CA GLY A 250 -2.88 14.51 16.68
C GLY A 250 -4.40 14.55 16.56
N ASP A 251 -4.85 14.90 15.35
CA ASP A 251 -6.26 15.05 14.94
C ASP A 251 -6.67 14.00 13.89
N SER A 252 -5.95 12.87 13.80
CA SER A 252 -6.29 11.77 12.88
C SER A 252 -7.47 10.95 13.41
N GLN A 253 -8.13 10.17 12.54
CA GLN A 253 -9.20 9.25 12.96
C GLN A 253 -8.70 8.25 14.03
N PHE A 254 -7.50 7.70 13.84
CA PHE A 254 -6.93 6.80 14.86
C PHE A 254 -6.53 7.53 16.14
N ALA A 255 -6.10 8.81 16.08
CA ALA A 255 -5.86 9.60 17.28
C ALA A 255 -7.14 9.82 18.10
N ASP A 256 -8.29 9.95 17.40
CA ASP A 256 -9.60 10.00 18.04
C ASP A 256 -9.89 8.71 18.80
N ILE A 257 -9.71 7.54 18.17
CA ILE A 257 -9.83 6.22 18.82
C ILE A 257 -8.89 6.10 20.02
N ALA A 258 -7.59 6.36 19.81
CA ALA A 258 -6.56 6.18 20.82
C ALA A 258 -6.80 7.04 22.07
N LYS A 259 -7.37 8.25 21.91
CA LYS A 259 -7.67 9.18 23.01
C LYS A 259 -9.07 9.03 23.58
N ASN A 260 -10.09 8.83 22.76
CA ASN A 260 -11.48 9.03 23.17
C ASN A 260 -12.24 7.72 23.44
N VAL A 261 -11.66 6.56 23.13
CA VAL A 261 -12.09 5.31 23.76
C VAL A 261 -11.87 5.40 25.27
N SER A 262 -12.87 4.97 26.03
CA SER A 262 -13.06 5.10 27.47
C SER A 262 -11.78 4.78 28.26
N PRO A 263 -11.50 5.52 29.35
CA PRO A 263 -10.45 5.17 30.30
C PRO A 263 -10.59 3.78 30.96
N SER A 264 -11.75 3.11 30.85
CA SER A 264 -11.93 1.72 31.30
C SER A 264 -11.28 0.69 30.37
N VAL A 265 -10.88 1.06 29.16
CA VAL A 265 -10.12 0.19 28.25
C VAL A 265 -8.62 0.31 28.58
N ASP A 266 -8.05 -0.78 29.07
CA ASP A 266 -6.69 -0.86 29.63
C ASP A 266 -5.58 -0.98 28.57
N ALA A 267 -5.90 -1.48 27.38
CA ALA A 267 -4.96 -1.59 26.26
C ALA A 267 -5.68 -1.61 24.90
N ILE A 268 -4.98 -1.16 23.86
CA ILE A 268 -5.45 -1.21 22.47
C ILE A 268 -4.47 -2.01 21.62
N LEU A 269 -4.95 -3.09 21.01
CA LEU A 269 -4.29 -3.80 19.93
C LEU A 269 -4.94 -3.38 18.61
N SER A 270 -4.14 -2.77 17.75
CA SER A 270 -4.57 -2.14 16.48
C SER A 270 -4.03 -2.91 15.27
N ALA A 271 -4.55 -2.62 14.07
CA ALA A 271 -4.24 -3.35 12.82
C ALA A 271 -4.42 -2.47 11.56
N HIS A 272 -4.69 -3.07 10.40
CA HIS A 272 -5.08 -2.47 9.11
C HIS A 272 -3.95 -1.74 8.39
N THR A 273 -3.23 -0.86 9.08
CA THR A 273 -2.21 0.01 8.47
C THR A 273 -0.83 -0.64 8.26
N HIS A 274 -0.66 -1.89 8.73
CA HIS A 274 0.57 -2.68 8.70
C HIS A 274 1.80 -1.99 9.34
N GLN A 275 1.59 -1.03 10.24
CA GLN A 275 2.65 -0.32 10.94
C GLN A 275 3.16 -1.13 12.13
N THR A 276 4.45 -1.01 12.43
CA THR A 276 5.03 -1.58 13.65
C THR A 276 5.24 -0.48 14.69
N TYR A 277 4.47 -0.48 15.76
CA TYR A 277 4.64 0.45 16.89
C TYR A 277 4.21 -0.15 18.23
N ASN A 278 4.73 0.44 19.30
CA ASN A 278 4.38 0.14 20.68
C ASN A 278 4.43 1.45 21.49
N PHE A 279 3.30 2.14 21.59
CA PHE A 279 3.18 3.37 22.37
C PHE A 279 2.74 3.01 23.80
N THR A 280 3.46 3.52 24.80
CA THR A 280 3.21 3.20 26.21
C THR A 280 2.67 4.38 27.02
N ASP A 281 2.68 5.58 26.44
CA ASP A 281 2.48 6.84 27.17
C ASP A 281 1.18 7.56 26.75
N ILE A 282 0.28 6.87 26.04
CA ILE A 282 -1.01 7.42 25.61
C ILE A 282 -1.97 7.48 26.79
N VAL A 283 -2.40 8.69 27.18
CA VAL A 283 -3.39 8.90 28.24
C VAL A 283 -4.74 9.22 27.60
N PRO A 284 -5.79 8.42 27.83
CA PRO A 284 -7.11 8.68 27.26
C PRO A 284 -7.74 9.94 27.84
N THR A 285 -8.59 10.60 27.05
CA THR A 285 -9.42 11.72 27.49
C THR A 285 -10.29 11.30 28.67
N GLY A 286 -10.22 12.08 29.76
CA GLY A 286 -10.94 11.75 31.00
C GLY A 286 -10.22 10.73 31.90
N GLY A 287 -9.12 10.12 31.43
CA GLY A 287 -8.27 9.23 32.22
C GLY A 287 -7.08 9.92 32.88
N THR A 288 -6.38 9.20 33.75
CA THR A 288 -5.15 9.67 34.43
C THR A 288 -3.99 8.70 34.33
N LYS A 289 -4.24 7.46 33.87
CA LYS A 289 -3.23 6.42 33.68
C LYS A 289 -2.94 6.27 32.18
N PRO A 290 -1.68 6.10 31.77
CA PRO A 290 -1.36 5.76 30.39
C PRO A 290 -1.77 4.31 30.08
N ARG A 291 -2.05 4.02 28.82
CA ARG A 291 -2.33 2.66 28.32
C ARG A 291 -1.48 2.31 27.09
N PRO A 292 -1.13 1.03 26.89
CA PRO A 292 -0.50 0.57 25.67
C PRO A 292 -1.40 0.72 24.43
N VAL A 293 -0.79 1.15 23.32
CA VAL A 293 -1.37 1.10 21.96
C VAL A 293 -0.35 0.45 21.04
N VAL A 294 -0.69 -0.72 20.50
CA VAL A 294 0.28 -1.61 19.83
C VAL A 294 -0.22 -2.04 18.46
N GLN A 295 0.68 -2.13 17.48
CA GLN A 295 0.47 -2.79 16.20
C GLN A 295 1.73 -3.58 15.82
N THR A 296 1.56 -4.79 15.33
CA THR A 296 2.66 -5.77 15.21
C THR A 296 3.41 -5.71 13.88
N GLY A 297 3.16 -4.70 13.05
CA GLY A 297 3.45 -4.77 11.62
C GLY A 297 2.38 -5.61 10.94
N SER A 298 2.78 -6.62 10.18
CA SER A 298 1.87 -7.57 9.55
C SER A 298 2.56 -8.92 9.33
N TYR A 299 1.84 -9.88 8.76
CA TYR A 299 2.36 -11.11 8.16
C TYR A 299 3.11 -12.02 9.15
N GLY A 300 2.76 -11.96 10.44
CA GLY A 300 3.45 -12.71 11.48
C GLY A 300 4.92 -12.29 11.65
N ALA A 301 5.22 -11.01 11.43
CA ALA A 301 6.54 -10.44 11.70
C ALA A 301 6.84 -10.35 13.21
N ASN A 302 5.84 -9.98 14.01
CA ASN A 302 5.94 -9.86 15.46
C ASN A 302 4.67 -10.39 16.15
N LEU A 303 4.77 -10.67 17.45
CA LEU A 303 3.63 -10.68 18.37
C LEU A 303 3.64 -9.39 19.18
N SER A 304 2.46 -8.84 19.51
CA SER A 304 2.34 -7.96 20.67
C SER A 304 2.32 -8.83 21.91
N HIS A 305 3.03 -8.43 22.95
CA HIS A 305 3.00 -9.11 24.24
C HIS A 305 2.60 -8.10 25.31
N LEU A 306 1.36 -8.21 25.78
CA LEU A 306 0.87 -7.49 26.94
C LEU A 306 1.09 -8.34 28.19
N VAL A 307 1.63 -7.73 29.23
CA VAL A 307 1.71 -8.32 30.58
C VAL A 307 0.76 -7.55 31.48
N VAL A 308 -0.29 -8.22 31.92
CA VAL A 308 -1.27 -7.71 32.87
C VAL A 308 -0.86 -8.16 34.27
N GLN A 309 -0.65 -7.21 35.17
CA GLN A 309 -0.47 -7.44 36.60
C GLN A 309 -1.74 -6.98 37.31
N TYR A 310 -2.56 -7.93 37.74
CA TYR A 310 -3.81 -7.68 38.45
C TYR A 310 -3.62 -7.88 39.96
N ASP A 311 -3.92 -6.87 40.75
CA ASP A 311 -3.85 -6.94 42.21
C ASP A 311 -5.20 -7.40 42.78
N ASP A 312 -5.25 -8.65 43.25
CA ASP A 312 -6.49 -9.30 43.74
C ASP A 312 -7.07 -8.62 45.01
N VAL A 313 -6.33 -7.71 45.66
CA VAL A 313 -6.76 -7.01 46.87
C VAL A 313 -7.42 -5.68 46.53
N THR A 314 -6.86 -4.94 45.58
CA THR A 314 -7.34 -3.62 45.17
C THR A 314 -8.27 -3.66 43.97
N GLY A 315 -8.23 -4.73 43.18
CA GLY A 315 -8.90 -4.83 41.89
C GLY A 315 -8.27 -3.92 40.82
N GLU A 316 -7.04 -3.45 41.03
CA GLU A 316 -6.34 -2.62 40.04
C GLU A 316 -5.48 -3.46 39.10
N ALA A 317 -5.60 -3.19 37.80
CA ALA A 317 -4.72 -3.72 36.77
C ALA A 317 -3.62 -2.71 36.39
N THR A 318 -2.44 -3.23 36.06
CA THR A 318 -1.41 -2.49 35.31
C THR A 318 -1.02 -3.31 34.09
N VAL A 319 -1.04 -2.68 32.91
CA VAL A 319 -0.69 -3.33 31.65
C VAL A 319 0.59 -2.73 31.10
N THR A 320 1.55 -3.59 30.74
CA THR A 320 2.77 -3.20 30.02
C THR A 320 2.86 -3.96 28.72
N SER A 321 3.60 -3.44 27.73
CA SER A 321 3.64 -3.98 26.38
C SER A 321 5.04 -4.08 25.80
N SER A 322 5.25 -5.09 24.95
CA SER A 322 6.44 -5.21 24.10
C SER A 322 6.10 -5.85 22.75
N LEU A 323 7.02 -5.74 21.80
CA LEU A 323 6.96 -6.47 20.53
C LEU A 323 7.95 -7.62 20.54
N VAL A 324 7.50 -8.80 20.12
CA VAL A 324 8.30 -10.03 20.05
C VAL A 324 8.52 -10.40 18.58
N PRO A 325 9.72 -10.17 18.02
CA PRO A 325 10.01 -10.57 16.65
C PRO A 325 9.95 -12.08 16.47
N LEU A 326 9.28 -12.52 15.40
CA LEU A 326 9.01 -13.94 15.18
C LEU A 326 10.01 -14.65 14.27
N TYR A 327 10.67 -13.94 13.34
CA TYR A 327 11.53 -14.54 12.33
C TYR A 327 12.62 -15.44 12.94
N GLN A 328 12.55 -16.75 12.69
CA GLN A 328 13.46 -17.77 13.24
C GLN A 328 13.60 -17.71 14.79
N SER A 329 12.56 -17.23 15.48
CA SER A 329 12.62 -16.95 16.93
C SER A 329 12.32 -18.17 17.82
N ALA A 330 11.72 -19.22 17.27
CA ALA A 330 11.31 -20.43 17.97
C ALA A 330 11.43 -21.66 17.08
N SER A 331 11.38 -22.84 17.69
CA SER A 331 11.24 -24.10 16.93
C SER A 331 9.82 -24.19 16.37
N PRO A 332 9.62 -24.56 15.09
CA PRO A 332 8.29 -24.75 14.52
C PRO A 332 7.46 -25.79 15.29
N ASP A 333 6.20 -25.47 15.57
CA ASP A 333 5.25 -26.44 16.14
C ASP A 333 4.96 -27.55 15.12
N PRO A 334 5.08 -28.84 15.49
CA PRO A 334 4.93 -29.95 14.54
C PRO A 334 3.50 -30.14 14.03
N THR A 335 2.48 -29.77 14.81
CA THR A 335 1.07 -29.88 14.40
C THR A 335 0.76 -28.83 13.33
N VAL A 336 1.12 -27.58 13.60
CA VAL A 336 0.93 -26.49 12.64
C VAL A 336 1.81 -26.67 11.40
N ALA A 337 3.04 -27.16 11.54
CA ALA A 337 3.90 -27.48 10.40
C ALA A 337 3.28 -28.54 9.46
N ALA A 338 2.53 -29.51 10.00
CA ALA A 338 1.82 -30.49 9.20
C ALA A 338 0.65 -29.88 8.41
N ILE A 339 -0.08 -28.92 9.00
CA ILE A 339 -1.13 -28.15 8.31
C ILE A 339 -0.54 -27.39 7.13
N VAL A 340 0.55 -26.63 7.35
CA VAL A 340 1.24 -25.89 6.29
C VAL A 340 1.72 -26.83 5.18
N THR A 341 2.35 -27.96 5.54
CA THR A 341 2.83 -28.95 4.55
C THR A 341 1.68 -29.53 3.71
N ASN A 342 0.52 -29.81 4.33
CA ASN A 342 -0.64 -30.31 3.62
C ASN A 342 -1.22 -29.24 2.68
N ALA A 343 -1.28 -27.99 3.14
CA ALA A 343 -1.74 -26.87 2.34
C ALA A 343 -0.87 -26.66 1.09
N GLU A 344 0.45 -26.74 1.22
CA GLU A 344 1.38 -26.66 0.08
C GLU A 344 1.16 -27.79 -0.93
N ALA A 345 0.88 -29.01 -0.45
CA ALA A 345 0.61 -30.16 -1.31
C ALA A 345 -0.70 -30.00 -2.11
N VAL A 346 -1.75 -29.46 -1.48
CA VAL A 346 -3.02 -29.15 -2.15
C VAL A 346 -2.84 -28.00 -3.14
N ALA A 347 -2.15 -26.94 -2.75
CA ALA A 347 -1.87 -25.80 -3.62
C ALA A 347 -1.07 -26.21 -4.88
N ALA A 348 -0.16 -27.17 -4.77
CA ALA A 348 0.56 -27.72 -5.92
C ALA A 348 -0.33 -28.51 -6.91
N VAL A 349 -1.48 -29.01 -6.44
CA VAL A 349 -2.49 -29.67 -7.27
C VAL A 349 -3.46 -28.65 -7.85
N GLU A 350 -4.08 -27.81 -7.02
CA GLU A 350 -5.08 -26.82 -7.47
C GLU A 350 -4.46 -25.72 -8.34
N GLY A 351 -3.20 -25.37 -8.10
CA GLY A 351 -2.46 -24.40 -8.90
C GLY A 351 -2.32 -24.76 -10.37
N ARG A 352 -2.55 -26.02 -10.73
CA ARG A 352 -2.54 -26.53 -12.10
C ARG A 352 -3.80 -26.18 -12.90
N ARG A 353 -4.83 -25.65 -12.25
CA ARG A 353 -6.07 -25.25 -12.92
C ARG A 353 -5.80 -24.06 -13.86
N PRO A 354 -6.40 -24.05 -15.06
CA PRO A 354 -6.27 -22.93 -15.98
C PRO A 354 -7.01 -21.70 -15.46
N VAL A 355 -6.43 -20.52 -15.69
CA VAL A 355 -7.07 -19.21 -15.47
C VAL A 355 -7.41 -18.52 -16.79
N GLY A 356 -6.69 -18.84 -17.87
CA GLY A 356 -6.89 -18.25 -19.18
C GLY A 356 -5.88 -18.78 -20.20
N THR A 357 -5.78 -18.10 -21.35
CA THR A 357 -4.79 -18.41 -22.38
C THR A 357 -4.04 -17.18 -22.86
N ILE A 358 -2.83 -17.38 -23.39
CA ILE A 358 -1.98 -16.37 -24.01
C ILE A 358 -1.62 -16.80 -25.43
N THR A 359 -1.50 -15.85 -26.35
CA THR A 359 -1.16 -16.14 -27.77
C THR A 359 0.33 -16.05 -28.08
N GLY A 360 1.15 -15.67 -27.09
CA GLY A 360 2.59 -15.50 -27.17
C GLY A 360 3.16 -15.20 -25.79
N ASP A 361 4.49 -15.21 -25.67
CA ASP A 361 5.15 -14.95 -24.39
C ASP A 361 4.88 -13.53 -23.87
N LEU A 362 4.58 -13.41 -22.58
CA LEU A 362 4.53 -12.14 -21.84
C LEU A 362 5.72 -12.13 -20.88
N LEU A 363 6.73 -11.37 -21.22
CA LEU A 363 8.05 -11.48 -20.62
C LEU A 363 8.43 -10.22 -19.87
N ARG A 364 9.23 -10.38 -18.82
CA ARG A 364 10.02 -9.29 -18.24
C ARG A 364 11.18 -8.93 -19.18
N ALA A 365 11.68 -7.71 -19.01
CA ALA A 365 12.87 -7.24 -19.69
C ALA A 365 14.11 -8.04 -19.27
N LYS A 366 15.08 -8.16 -20.18
CA LYS A 366 16.32 -8.90 -19.95
C LYS A 366 17.57 -8.06 -20.17
N GLN A 367 18.60 -8.38 -19.41
CA GLN A 367 19.96 -7.86 -19.56
C GLN A 367 20.67 -8.59 -20.71
N LEU A 368 21.84 -8.09 -21.11
CA LEU A 368 22.68 -8.76 -22.11
C LEU A 368 23.13 -10.16 -21.67
N ASP A 369 23.30 -10.40 -20.37
CA ASP A 369 23.68 -11.70 -19.80
C ASP A 369 22.49 -12.68 -19.62
N GLY A 370 21.28 -12.24 -20.00
CA GLY A 370 20.04 -13.01 -19.90
C GLY A 370 19.33 -12.93 -18.55
N SER A 371 19.89 -12.26 -17.55
CA SER A 371 19.21 -11.99 -16.27
C SER A 371 18.12 -10.92 -16.40
N GLU A 372 17.28 -10.75 -15.37
CA GLU A 372 16.22 -9.73 -15.33
C GLU A 372 16.80 -8.31 -15.45
N ASN A 373 16.29 -7.51 -16.38
CA ASN A 373 16.55 -6.07 -16.47
C ASN A 373 15.37 -5.28 -15.91
N ARG A 374 15.45 -4.85 -14.64
CA ARG A 374 14.43 -3.96 -14.05
C ARG A 374 14.44 -2.55 -14.62
N GLY A 375 15.44 -2.21 -15.43
CA GLY A 375 15.55 -0.93 -16.07
C GLY A 375 14.84 -0.85 -17.43
N GLY A 376 14.37 -1.96 -18.00
CA GLY A 376 13.74 -1.98 -19.33
C GLY A 376 12.22 -2.14 -19.29
N GLU A 377 11.53 -1.62 -20.31
CA GLU A 377 10.10 -1.82 -20.50
C GLU A 377 9.82 -3.29 -20.83
N SER A 378 8.65 -3.78 -20.42
CA SER A 378 8.30 -5.19 -20.59
C SER A 378 6.82 -5.39 -20.86
N THR A 379 6.49 -6.32 -21.76
CA THR A 379 5.11 -6.64 -22.12
C THR A 379 4.32 -7.13 -20.91
N LEU A 380 4.96 -7.89 -20.02
CA LEU A 380 4.33 -8.36 -18.79
C LEU A 380 4.03 -7.22 -17.81
N GLY A 381 4.95 -6.26 -17.65
CA GLY A 381 4.73 -5.13 -16.74
C GLY A 381 3.57 -4.24 -17.18
N ASN A 382 3.45 -4.01 -18.49
CA ASN A 382 2.32 -3.27 -19.07
C ASN A 382 1.01 -4.05 -18.89
N LEU A 383 0.99 -5.35 -19.18
CA LEU A 383 -0.20 -6.19 -18.97
C LEU A 383 -0.66 -6.21 -17.50
N VAL A 384 0.26 -6.33 -16.55
CA VAL A 384 -0.09 -6.33 -15.12
C VAL A 384 -0.64 -4.96 -14.70
N ALA A 385 -0.11 -3.86 -15.22
CA ALA A 385 -0.71 -2.54 -15.02
C ALA A 385 -2.14 -2.48 -15.60
N ASP A 386 -2.37 -3.05 -16.78
CA ASP A 386 -3.72 -3.13 -17.38
C ASP A 386 -4.69 -3.95 -16.50
N ALA A 387 -4.24 -5.09 -15.97
CA ALA A 387 -5.02 -5.92 -15.07
C ALA A 387 -5.38 -5.19 -13.76
N GLN A 388 -4.42 -4.47 -13.18
CA GLN A 388 -4.66 -3.68 -11.96
C GLN A 388 -5.60 -2.50 -12.21
N LEU A 389 -5.48 -1.83 -13.36
CA LEU A 389 -6.42 -0.80 -13.77
C LEU A 389 -7.83 -1.39 -13.90
N ALA A 390 -7.98 -2.47 -14.65
CA ALA A 390 -9.26 -3.15 -14.86
C ALA A 390 -9.94 -3.56 -13.53
N ALA A 391 -9.16 -4.01 -12.54
CA ALA A 391 -9.68 -4.40 -11.24
C ALA A 391 -10.18 -3.23 -10.37
N THR A 392 -9.73 -2.00 -10.65
CA THR A 392 -9.97 -0.82 -9.79
C THR A 392 -10.74 0.30 -10.49
N VAL A 393 -11.29 0.05 -11.69
CA VAL A 393 -12.15 1.00 -12.41
C VAL A 393 -13.41 1.36 -11.61
N GLU A 394 -13.95 0.43 -10.82
CA GLU A 394 -15.11 0.69 -9.95
C GLU A 394 -14.77 1.65 -8.80
N ASN A 395 -13.52 1.66 -8.35
CA ASN A 395 -12.98 2.64 -7.41
C ASN A 395 -12.58 3.97 -8.11
N GLY A 396 -12.83 4.09 -9.42
CA GLY A 396 -12.58 5.27 -10.23
C GLY A 396 -11.16 5.40 -10.77
N ALA A 397 -10.32 4.37 -10.69
CA ALA A 397 -8.96 4.41 -11.23
C ALA A 397 -8.95 4.66 -12.75
N GLN A 398 -8.01 5.48 -13.21
CA GLN A 398 -7.84 5.88 -14.62
C GLN A 398 -6.48 5.46 -15.18
N ILE A 399 -5.47 5.38 -14.31
CA ILE A 399 -4.08 5.04 -14.65
C ILE A 399 -3.58 3.99 -13.66
N ALA A 400 -2.78 3.04 -14.11
CA ALA A 400 -2.04 2.14 -13.22
C ALA A 400 -0.53 2.19 -13.45
N PHE A 401 0.23 2.00 -12.37
CA PHE A 401 1.67 1.74 -12.44
C PHE A 401 2.03 0.43 -11.75
N MET A 402 2.89 -0.35 -12.40
CA MET A 402 3.46 -1.58 -11.84
C MET A 402 4.98 -1.50 -11.79
N ASN A 403 5.58 -1.72 -10.63
CA ASN A 403 7.04 -1.75 -10.51
C ASN A 403 7.62 -3.07 -11.02
N PRO A 404 8.78 -3.04 -11.69
CA PRO A 404 9.36 -4.24 -12.31
C PRO A 404 9.84 -5.23 -11.25
N GLY A 405 10.13 -4.77 -10.03
CA GLY A 405 10.53 -5.63 -8.91
C GLY A 405 9.41 -6.51 -8.37
N GLY A 406 8.15 -6.10 -8.54
CA GLY A 406 6.95 -6.84 -8.16
C GLY A 406 6.64 -8.02 -9.07
N LEU A 407 7.19 -8.04 -10.29
CA LEU A 407 7.05 -9.14 -11.25
C LEU A 407 8.12 -10.20 -10.98
N ARG A 408 7.71 -11.44 -10.68
CA ARG A 408 8.65 -12.47 -10.18
C ARG A 408 8.91 -13.61 -11.17
N ALA A 409 7.99 -13.84 -12.08
CA ALA A 409 8.11 -14.80 -13.17
C ALA A 409 7.70 -14.17 -14.51
N ASP A 410 8.04 -14.85 -15.60
CA ASP A 410 7.48 -14.57 -16.93
C ASP A 410 6.30 -15.52 -17.16
N LEU A 411 5.35 -15.15 -18.04
CA LEU A 411 4.37 -16.08 -18.58
C LEU A 411 4.81 -16.52 -19.97
N ARG A 412 5.07 -17.82 -20.12
CA ARG A 412 5.57 -18.39 -21.38
C ARG A 412 4.45 -19.09 -22.11
N TYR A 413 4.41 -18.92 -23.44
CA TYR A 413 3.49 -19.63 -24.30
C TYR A 413 3.84 -21.12 -24.34
N ALA A 414 5.13 -21.45 -24.48
CA ALA A 414 5.54 -22.85 -24.43
C ALA A 414 5.37 -23.37 -22.99
N SER A 415 4.60 -24.46 -22.86
CA SER A 415 4.42 -25.14 -21.59
C SER A 415 5.76 -25.54 -20.98
N THR A 416 5.91 -25.34 -19.67
CA THR A 416 7.10 -25.77 -18.92
C THR A 416 6.84 -27.02 -18.07
N GLY A 417 5.60 -27.52 -18.08
CA GLY A 417 5.14 -28.61 -17.23
C GLY A 417 4.62 -29.83 -17.99
N ASP A 418 3.72 -30.56 -17.34
CA ASP A 418 2.99 -31.67 -17.97
C ASP A 418 2.00 -31.09 -18.99
N ALA A 419 2.24 -31.35 -20.27
CA ALA A 419 1.42 -30.87 -21.39
C ALA A 419 -0.06 -31.29 -21.33
N THR A 420 -0.43 -32.27 -20.49
CA THR A 420 -1.83 -32.64 -20.26
C THR A 420 -2.56 -31.66 -19.33
N VAL A 421 -1.79 -30.93 -18.52
CA VAL A 421 -2.25 -30.00 -17.50
C VAL A 421 -2.05 -28.55 -17.95
N ASP A 422 -0.83 -28.25 -18.40
CA ASP A 422 -0.38 -26.96 -18.91
C ASP A 422 -0.04 -27.15 -20.39
N ALA A 423 -0.99 -26.97 -21.29
CA ALA A 423 -0.74 -27.05 -22.73
C ALA A 423 -0.24 -25.69 -23.24
N ASP A 424 0.48 -25.67 -24.36
CA ASP A 424 0.98 -24.40 -24.94
C ASP A 424 -0.10 -23.31 -25.00
N GLY A 425 0.25 -22.14 -24.48
CA GLY A 425 -0.61 -20.96 -24.37
C GLY A 425 -1.59 -21.01 -23.20
N ARG A 426 -1.68 -22.07 -22.41
CA ARG A 426 -2.49 -22.09 -21.19
C ARG A 426 -1.74 -21.38 -20.07
N VAL A 427 -2.46 -20.57 -19.29
CA VAL A 427 -1.93 -20.00 -18.04
C VAL A 427 -2.63 -20.67 -16.88
N THR A 428 -1.87 -21.15 -15.92
CA THR A 428 -2.36 -21.77 -14.69
C THR A 428 -2.38 -20.78 -13.52
N PHE A 429 -3.15 -21.09 -12.47
CA PHE A 429 -3.14 -20.32 -11.22
C PHE A 429 -1.73 -20.19 -10.64
N GLN A 430 -0.94 -21.27 -10.67
CA GLN A 430 0.41 -21.27 -10.14
C GLN A 430 1.34 -20.34 -10.93
N GLU A 431 1.17 -20.24 -12.24
CA GLU A 431 1.96 -19.31 -13.07
C GLU A 431 1.58 -17.86 -12.83
N ALA A 432 0.27 -17.56 -12.72
CA ALA A 432 -0.19 -16.23 -12.33
C ALA A 432 0.34 -15.84 -10.93
N ALA A 433 0.24 -16.74 -9.95
CA ALA A 433 0.80 -16.55 -8.62
C ALA A 433 2.32 -16.37 -8.64
N ALA A 434 3.03 -17.07 -9.52
CA ALA A 434 4.47 -16.89 -9.68
C ALA A 434 4.84 -15.52 -10.27
N VAL A 435 3.94 -14.85 -11.02
CA VAL A 435 4.15 -13.47 -11.47
C VAL A 435 3.98 -12.51 -10.30
N GLN A 436 2.88 -12.62 -9.55
CA GLN A 436 2.53 -11.72 -8.42
C GLN A 436 2.35 -12.50 -7.09
N PRO A 437 3.46 -12.96 -6.46
CA PRO A 437 3.37 -13.88 -5.32
C PRO A 437 3.20 -13.20 -3.96
N PHE A 438 3.29 -11.87 -3.91
CA PHE A 438 3.38 -11.13 -2.66
C PHE A 438 2.02 -10.82 -2.03
N ALA A 439 0.94 -11.07 -2.75
CA ALA A 439 -0.41 -10.76 -2.32
C ALA A 439 -0.55 -9.30 -1.88
N ASN A 440 -0.03 -8.37 -2.70
CA ASN A 440 -0.22 -6.95 -2.43
C ASN A 440 -1.67 -6.59 -2.69
N THR A 441 -2.23 -5.74 -1.85
CA THR A 441 -3.47 -5.02 -2.16
C THR A 441 -3.21 -3.92 -3.19
N LEU A 442 -4.26 -3.49 -3.88
CA LEU A 442 -4.24 -2.38 -4.83
C LEU A 442 -4.80 -1.13 -4.16
N VAL A 443 -4.04 -0.04 -4.20
CA VAL A 443 -4.38 1.23 -3.59
C VAL A 443 -4.68 2.25 -4.68
N VAL A 444 -5.86 2.86 -4.59
CA VAL A 444 -6.25 3.97 -5.47
C VAL A 444 -5.97 5.28 -4.75
N SER A 445 -5.30 6.19 -5.43
CA SER A 445 -4.95 7.51 -4.89
C SER A 445 -5.16 8.61 -5.92
N THR A 446 -5.17 9.86 -5.47
CA THR A 446 -5.34 11.03 -6.34
C THR A 446 -4.02 11.75 -6.52
N LEU A 447 -3.55 11.80 -7.77
CA LEU A 447 -2.34 12.51 -8.18
C LEU A 447 -2.68 13.64 -9.15
N THR A 448 -1.98 14.75 -9.04
CA THR A 448 -1.93 15.76 -10.10
C THR A 448 -1.12 15.25 -11.29
N GLY A 449 -1.33 15.80 -12.49
CA GLY A 449 -0.49 15.48 -13.64
C GLY A 449 1.00 15.79 -13.40
N ALA A 450 1.31 16.83 -12.61
CA ALA A 450 2.66 17.12 -12.15
C ALA A 450 3.24 16.02 -11.25
N GLN A 451 2.44 15.43 -10.35
CA GLN A 451 2.87 14.27 -9.55
C GLN A 451 3.03 13.02 -10.41
N ILE A 452 2.22 12.81 -11.45
CA ILE A 452 2.43 11.73 -12.42
C ILE A 452 3.78 11.89 -13.13
N ARG A 453 4.10 13.10 -13.63
CA ARG A 453 5.43 13.39 -14.19
C ARG A 453 6.53 13.10 -13.18
N GLN A 454 6.36 13.52 -11.93
CA GLN A 454 7.33 13.27 -10.88
C GLN A 454 7.52 11.75 -10.63
N THR A 455 6.45 10.96 -10.60
CA THR A 455 6.51 9.50 -10.49
C THR A 455 7.30 8.89 -11.65
N LEU A 456 7.05 9.33 -12.88
CA LEU A 456 7.81 8.87 -14.04
C LEU A 456 9.28 9.29 -13.99
N GLU A 457 9.59 10.48 -13.49
CA GLU A 457 10.98 10.95 -13.30
C GLU A 457 11.71 10.20 -12.18
N GLN A 458 10.98 9.68 -11.19
CA GLN A 458 11.52 8.86 -10.10
C GLN A 458 11.95 7.46 -10.56
N GLN A 459 11.66 7.07 -11.81
CA GLN A 459 12.26 5.86 -12.40
C GLN A 459 13.79 5.93 -12.40
N TRP A 460 14.38 7.13 -12.54
CA TRP A 460 15.79 7.37 -12.25
C TRP A 460 16.01 7.45 -10.74
N GLN A 461 16.63 6.40 -10.20
CA GLN A 461 16.78 6.22 -8.77
C GLN A 461 17.86 7.13 -8.17
N PRO A 462 17.80 7.44 -6.86
CA PRO A 462 18.80 8.27 -6.19
C PRO A 462 20.23 7.77 -6.42
N ALA A 463 21.18 8.71 -6.53
CA ALA A 463 22.59 8.38 -6.77
C ALA A 463 23.12 7.40 -5.71
N GLY A 464 23.79 6.33 -6.16
CA GLY A 464 24.31 5.26 -5.29
C GLY A 464 23.35 4.09 -5.07
N SER A 465 22.13 4.14 -5.61
CA SER A 465 21.22 2.99 -5.64
C SER A 465 21.85 1.81 -6.39
N SER A 466 21.65 0.60 -5.89
CA SER A 466 22.15 -0.64 -6.54
C SER A 466 21.53 -0.87 -7.91
N ARG A 467 20.34 -0.30 -8.14
CA ARG A 467 19.65 -0.24 -9.43
C ARG A 467 19.43 1.23 -9.78
N PRO A 468 20.11 1.78 -10.81
CA PRO A 468 20.03 3.21 -11.12
C PRO A 468 18.73 3.60 -11.82
N PHE A 469 18.02 2.63 -12.40
CA PHE A 469 16.77 2.86 -13.11
C PHE A 469 15.78 1.71 -12.83
N LEU A 470 14.51 2.05 -12.62
CA LEU A 470 13.41 1.11 -12.44
C LEU A 470 12.27 1.51 -13.38
N LYS A 471 12.12 0.78 -14.48
CA LYS A 471 11.08 1.09 -15.48
C LYS A 471 9.72 0.60 -14.98
N LEU A 472 8.80 1.53 -14.77
CA LEU A 472 7.41 1.19 -14.45
C LEU A 472 6.72 0.63 -15.68
N GLY A 473 5.96 -0.46 -15.50
CA GLY A 473 4.87 -0.79 -16.39
C GLY A 473 3.78 0.27 -16.22
N VAL A 474 3.21 0.73 -17.33
CA VAL A 474 2.15 1.76 -17.34
C VAL A 474 0.93 1.17 -18.00
N SER A 475 -0.27 1.47 -17.50
CA SER A 475 -1.51 0.98 -18.11
C SER A 475 -1.76 1.57 -19.51
N GLU A 476 -2.61 0.90 -20.28
CA GLU A 476 -3.07 1.36 -21.58
C GLU A 476 -3.67 2.76 -21.45
N GLY A 477 -3.49 3.57 -22.50
CA GLY A 477 -3.95 4.95 -22.53
C GLY A 477 -2.93 5.96 -22.02
N LEU A 478 -1.95 5.57 -21.19
CA LEU A 478 -0.84 6.46 -20.79
C LEU A 478 0.43 6.15 -21.58
N THR A 479 0.95 7.13 -22.30
CA THR A 479 2.26 7.02 -22.97
C THR A 479 3.11 8.26 -22.72
N TYR A 480 4.43 8.13 -22.77
CA TYR A 480 5.32 9.28 -22.57
C TYR A 480 6.64 9.18 -23.35
N THR A 481 7.26 10.33 -23.58
CA THR A 481 8.65 10.41 -24.08
C THR A 481 9.60 10.82 -22.97
N TYR A 482 10.89 10.54 -23.12
CA TYR A 482 11.91 11.01 -22.19
C TYR A 482 13.27 11.24 -22.87
N ASP A 483 14.04 12.21 -22.38
CA ASP A 483 15.44 12.40 -22.76
C ASP A 483 16.36 11.81 -21.68
N PRO A 484 17.03 10.66 -21.92
CA PRO A 484 17.91 10.05 -20.93
C PRO A 484 19.16 10.91 -20.62
N THR A 485 19.49 11.87 -21.48
CA THR A 485 20.66 12.75 -21.34
C THR A 485 20.35 14.04 -20.58
N ALA A 486 19.07 14.35 -20.39
CA ALA A 486 18.64 15.54 -19.67
C ALA A 486 18.99 15.48 -18.18
N ALA A 487 19.03 16.67 -17.56
CA ALA A 487 19.29 16.81 -16.14
C ALA A 487 18.19 16.13 -15.30
N ALA A 488 18.56 15.69 -14.10
CA ALA A 488 17.60 15.11 -13.17
C ALA A 488 16.47 16.10 -12.85
N GLY A 489 15.23 15.62 -12.93
CA GLY A 489 14.03 16.47 -12.79
C GLY A 489 13.51 17.01 -14.12
N SER A 490 14.14 16.71 -15.25
CA SER A 490 13.78 17.25 -16.56
C SER A 490 13.90 16.23 -17.69
N ARG A 491 13.84 14.93 -17.39
CA ARG A 491 13.97 13.88 -18.40
C ARG A 491 12.64 13.55 -19.06
N ILE A 492 11.55 13.53 -18.30
CA ILE A 492 10.23 13.27 -18.88
C ILE A 492 9.84 14.40 -19.84
N GLY A 493 9.53 14.04 -21.08
CA GLY A 493 9.03 14.91 -22.14
C GLY A 493 7.51 14.96 -22.19
N ASP A 494 6.94 14.80 -23.38
CA ASP A 494 5.49 14.77 -23.57
C ASP A 494 4.89 13.54 -22.87
N ILE A 495 3.79 13.75 -22.14
CA ILE A 495 2.96 12.69 -21.57
C ILE A 495 1.57 12.82 -22.19
N THR A 496 1.03 11.72 -22.69
CA THR A 496 -0.33 11.68 -23.22
C THR A 496 -1.16 10.66 -22.47
N PHE A 497 -2.40 11.05 -22.14
CA PHE A 497 -3.40 10.20 -21.54
C PHE A 497 -4.63 10.16 -22.46
N GLU A 498 -5.07 8.95 -22.83
CA GLU A 498 -6.16 8.71 -23.80
C GLU A 498 -5.97 9.46 -25.14
N GLY A 499 -4.71 9.60 -25.57
CA GLY A 499 -4.33 10.27 -26.82
C GLY A 499 -4.31 11.81 -26.76
N ALA A 500 -4.64 12.42 -25.61
CA ALA A 500 -4.50 13.86 -25.38
C ALA A 500 -3.29 14.18 -24.49
N PRO A 501 -2.66 15.37 -24.61
CA PRO A 501 -1.64 15.79 -23.67
C PRO A 501 -2.15 15.80 -22.23
N LEU A 502 -1.35 15.27 -21.29
CA LEU A 502 -1.68 15.27 -19.87
C LEU A 502 -1.66 16.71 -19.33
N ASP A 503 -2.76 17.14 -18.72
CA ASP A 503 -2.80 18.41 -17.98
C ASP A 503 -2.10 18.23 -16.62
N GLU A 504 -1.03 18.97 -16.38
CA GLU A 504 -0.23 18.90 -15.15
C GLU A 504 -0.97 19.37 -13.90
N ALA A 505 -1.95 20.26 -14.04
CA ALA A 505 -2.73 20.81 -12.93
C ALA A 505 -3.96 19.96 -12.60
N ALA A 506 -4.45 19.15 -13.54
CA ALA A 506 -5.60 18.27 -13.34
C ALA A 506 -5.26 17.12 -12.38
N SER A 507 -6.30 16.58 -11.73
CA SER A 507 -6.20 15.41 -10.85
C SER A 507 -6.67 14.15 -11.56
N TYR A 508 -5.95 13.06 -11.32
CA TYR A 508 -6.20 11.73 -11.88
C TYR A 508 -6.20 10.71 -10.76
N LYS A 509 -7.10 9.73 -10.86
CA LYS A 509 -7.11 8.57 -9.97
C LYS A 509 -6.14 7.52 -10.49
N VAL A 510 -5.15 7.16 -9.68
CA VAL A 510 -4.07 6.24 -10.03
C VAL A 510 -4.11 5.05 -9.09
N THR A 511 -4.10 3.84 -9.65
CA THR A 511 -3.96 2.59 -8.91
C THR A 511 -2.52 2.10 -8.93
N VAL A 512 -2.01 1.64 -7.80
CA VAL A 512 -0.71 0.97 -7.67
C VAL A 512 -0.81 -0.13 -6.61
N ASN A 513 0.12 -1.09 -6.62
CA ASN A 513 0.23 -2.02 -5.49
C ASN A 513 0.62 -1.28 -4.18
N SER A 514 0.24 -1.84 -3.03
CA SER A 514 0.45 -1.23 -1.71
C SER A 514 1.94 -0.95 -1.37
N PHE A 515 2.87 -1.74 -1.92
CA PHE A 515 4.31 -1.46 -1.80
C PHE A 515 4.70 -0.13 -2.47
N LEU A 516 4.20 0.15 -3.68
CA LEU A 516 4.41 1.45 -4.33
C LEU A 516 3.64 2.57 -3.65
N ALA A 517 2.42 2.30 -3.17
CA ALA A 517 1.59 3.28 -2.47
C ALA A 517 2.29 3.83 -1.21
N SER A 518 3.05 3.00 -0.51
CA SER A 518 3.84 3.39 0.68
C SER A 518 5.20 4.03 0.34
N GLY A 519 5.50 4.27 -0.95
CA GLY A 519 6.76 4.87 -1.40
C GLY A 519 7.90 3.89 -1.59
N GLY A 520 7.59 2.59 -1.69
CA GLY A 520 8.55 1.57 -2.08
C GLY A 520 9.31 1.94 -3.35
N ASP A 521 10.52 1.41 -3.52
CA ASP A 521 11.41 1.72 -4.65
C ASP A 521 11.68 3.23 -4.86
N ASN A 522 11.63 4.02 -3.77
CA ASN A 522 11.84 5.48 -3.74
C ASN A 522 10.82 6.31 -4.54
N PHE A 523 9.63 5.76 -4.82
CA PHE A 523 8.55 6.50 -5.49
C PHE A 523 7.80 7.41 -4.51
N THR A 524 8.48 8.45 -4.01
CA THR A 524 7.91 9.34 -2.99
C THR A 524 6.73 10.18 -3.47
N ALA A 525 6.57 10.39 -4.79
CA ALA A 525 5.39 11.06 -5.34
C ALA A 525 4.12 10.23 -5.11
N LEU A 526 4.22 8.90 -5.22
CA LEU A 526 3.12 7.99 -4.88
C LEU A 526 2.85 8.00 -3.38
N ASN A 527 3.88 8.03 -2.53
CA ASN A 527 3.69 8.15 -1.08
C ASN A 527 2.99 9.47 -0.68
N GLY A 528 3.35 10.58 -1.33
CA GLY A 528 2.73 11.89 -1.09
C GLY A 528 1.38 12.11 -1.78
N ALA A 529 0.82 11.10 -2.43
CA ALA A 529 -0.49 11.19 -3.08
C ALA A 529 -1.61 11.40 -2.05
N SER A 530 -2.66 12.11 -2.45
CA SER A 530 -3.81 12.40 -1.59
C SER A 530 -4.92 11.37 -1.78
N ALA A 531 -5.86 11.28 -0.83
CA ALA A 531 -7.03 10.40 -0.89
C ALA A 531 -6.65 8.95 -1.29
N LYS A 532 -5.65 8.41 -0.59
CA LYS A 532 -5.26 7.01 -0.69
C LYS A 532 -6.36 6.18 -0.03
N ALA A 533 -6.86 5.21 -0.75
CA ALA A 533 -7.76 4.20 -0.24
C ALA A 533 -7.31 2.85 -0.78
N ASP A 534 -7.27 1.85 0.08
CA ASP A 534 -7.21 0.47 -0.40
C ASP A 534 -8.49 0.19 -1.21
N SER A 535 -8.37 -0.57 -2.30
CA SER A 535 -9.51 -0.89 -3.15
C SER A 535 -10.25 -2.16 -2.72
N GLY A 536 -9.69 -2.91 -1.76
CA GLY A 536 -10.14 -4.27 -1.44
C GLY A 536 -9.69 -5.32 -2.46
N LYS A 537 -8.95 -4.91 -3.50
CA LYS A 537 -8.50 -5.81 -4.56
C LYS A 537 -7.07 -6.26 -4.27
N VAL A 538 -6.82 -7.54 -4.53
CA VAL A 538 -5.50 -8.16 -4.35
C VAL A 538 -4.91 -8.46 -5.72
N ASP A 539 -3.60 -8.29 -5.85
CA ASP A 539 -2.88 -8.40 -7.11
C ASP A 539 -3.12 -9.72 -7.87
N LEU A 540 -2.95 -10.87 -7.21
CA LEU A 540 -3.17 -12.18 -7.84
C LEU A 540 -4.62 -12.37 -8.31
N GLN A 541 -5.61 -12.09 -7.44
CA GLN A 541 -7.02 -12.23 -7.82
C GLN A 541 -7.37 -11.30 -8.99
N SER A 542 -6.84 -10.07 -8.98
CA SER A 542 -7.01 -9.10 -10.06
C SER A 542 -6.48 -9.62 -11.40
N GLN A 543 -5.32 -10.28 -11.40
CA GLN A 543 -4.77 -10.91 -12.59
C GLN A 543 -5.64 -12.10 -13.07
N VAL A 544 -6.13 -12.94 -12.15
CA VAL A 544 -7.02 -14.06 -12.47
C VAL A 544 -8.33 -13.56 -13.09
N ASP A 545 -8.94 -12.54 -12.49
CA ASP A 545 -10.19 -11.93 -12.98
C ASP A 545 -9.98 -11.29 -14.36
N TYR A 546 -8.82 -10.68 -14.59
CA TYR A 546 -8.46 -10.14 -15.90
C TYR A 546 -8.42 -11.23 -16.97
N PHE A 547 -7.85 -12.41 -16.69
CA PHE A 547 -7.87 -13.55 -17.60
C PHE A 547 -9.27 -14.14 -17.79
N ALA A 548 -10.11 -14.12 -16.76
CA ALA A 548 -11.50 -14.54 -16.88
C ALA A 548 -12.30 -13.61 -17.81
N ALA A 549 -12.08 -12.29 -17.71
CA ALA A 549 -12.68 -11.28 -18.57
C ALA A 549 -12.07 -11.26 -19.99
N ASN A 550 -10.80 -11.66 -20.12
CA ASN A 550 -10.05 -11.71 -21.37
C ASN A 550 -9.47 -13.12 -21.60
N PRO A 551 -10.29 -14.09 -22.06
CA PRO A 551 -9.91 -15.51 -22.08
C PRO A 551 -8.67 -15.84 -22.92
N SER A 552 -8.30 -14.95 -23.85
CA SER A 552 -7.10 -15.05 -24.69
C SER A 552 -6.40 -13.70 -24.72
N VAL A 553 -5.25 -13.60 -24.08
CA VAL A 553 -4.43 -12.38 -24.00
C VAL A 553 -3.27 -12.45 -25.01
N SER A 554 -3.03 -11.37 -25.73
CA SER A 554 -1.89 -11.25 -26.64
C SER A 554 -0.84 -10.29 -26.08
N PRO A 555 0.47 -10.51 -26.31
CA PRO A 555 1.47 -9.52 -25.95
C PRO A 555 1.27 -8.24 -26.77
N ASP A 556 1.13 -7.11 -26.07
CA ASP A 556 1.17 -5.78 -26.68
C ASP A 556 2.63 -5.43 -26.98
N LEU A 557 2.95 -5.32 -28.27
CA LEU A 557 4.31 -5.03 -28.73
C LEU A 557 4.56 -3.53 -28.91
N ALA A 558 3.54 -2.68 -28.74
CA ALA A 558 3.73 -1.23 -28.75
C ALA A 558 4.42 -0.78 -27.46
N GLN A 559 5.37 0.14 -27.60
CA GLN A 559 6.06 0.75 -26.47
C GLN A 559 5.20 1.88 -25.91
N ARG A 560 5.07 1.94 -24.59
CA ARG A 560 4.35 3.00 -23.90
C ARG A 560 5.28 4.13 -23.47
N ALA A 561 6.60 3.94 -23.60
CA ALA A 561 7.57 4.94 -23.22
C ALA A 561 8.83 4.97 -24.09
N VAL A 562 9.03 6.08 -24.83
CA VAL A 562 10.11 6.18 -25.84
C VAL A 562 11.17 7.21 -25.45
N GLY A 563 12.44 6.83 -25.60
CA GLY A 563 13.57 7.74 -25.43
C GLY A 563 13.77 8.63 -26.66
N VAL A 564 13.79 9.94 -26.48
CA VAL A 564 13.96 10.95 -27.52
C VAL A 564 14.94 12.03 -27.05
N THR A 565 16.10 12.11 -27.69
CA THR A 565 17.01 13.25 -27.56
C THR A 565 16.96 14.03 -28.87
N ALA A 566 16.30 15.19 -28.83
CA ALA A 566 16.22 16.12 -29.94
C ALA A 566 17.37 17.14 -29.88
N PRO A 567 17.90 17.60 -31.01
CA PRO A 567 18.94 18.62 -31.02
C PRO A 567 18.36 19.98 -30.67
N VAL A 568 19.19 20.85 -30.11
CA VAL A 568 18.81 22.25 -29.85
C VAL A 568 18.63 22.96 -31.20
N ALA A 569 17.44 23.49 -31.44
CA ALA A 569 17.13 24.21 -32.66
C ALA A 569 18.00 25.48 -32.78
N PRO A 570 18.46 25.84 -33.99
CA PRO A 570 19.16 27.10 -34.22
C PRO A 570 18.23 28.29 -33.92
N GLU A 571 18.84 29.44 -33.60
CA GLU A 571 18.09 30.69 -33.42
C GLU A 571 17.32 31.02 -34.71
N GLY A 572 15.99 31.08 -34.61
CA GLY A 572 15.11 31.31 -35.75
C GLY A 572 14.47 30.04 -36.34
N GLY A 573 14.90 28.84 -35.97
CA GLY A 573 14.36 27.56 -36.46
C GLY A 573 15.09 27.02 -37.70
N TYR A 574 14.74 25.80 -38.12
CA TYR A 574 15.31 25.13 -39.28
C TYR A 574 14.64 25.55 -40.58
N GLU A 575 15.44 25.77 -41.63
CA GLU A 575 14.99 26.12 -42.98
C GLU A 575 14.75 24.86 -43.84
N ALA A 576 14.04 25.02 -44.96
CA ALA A 576 13.84 23.94 -45.92
C ALA A 576 15.20 23.41 -46.44
N GLY A 577 15.37 22.08 -46.44
CA GLY A 577 16.62 21.43 -46.80
C GLY A 577 17.60 21.23 -45.65
N ASP A 578 17.39 21.85 -44.48
CA ASP A 578 18.16 21.56 -43.29
C ASP A 578 17.96 20.11 -42.85
N THR A 579 18.99 19.56 -42.20
CA THR A 579 18.95 18.21 -41.63
C THR A 579 19.04 18.26 -40.12
N VAL A 580 18.19 17.49 -39.44
CA VAL A 580 18.06 17.42 -37.99
C VAL A 580 18.22 15.96 -37.57
N GLU A 581 19.15 15.65 -36.67
CA GLU A 581 19.37 14.28 -36.19
C GLU A 581 18.71 14.06 -34.82
N TYR A 582 17.81 13.08 -34.74
CA TYR A 582 17.20 12.62 -33.49
C TYR A 582 17.87 11.33 -33.02
N SER A 583 18.27 11.28 -31.75
CA SER A 583 18.68 10.04 -31.10
C SER A 583 17.50 9.42 -30.37
N LEU A 584 17.13 8.20 -30.76
CA LEU A 584 15.95 7.49 -30.30
C LEU A 584 16.34 6.21 -29.55
N SER A 585 15.58 5.86 -28.51
CA SER A 585 15.75 4.61 -27.75
C SER A 585 14.42 4.12 -27.17
N SER A 586 14.42 2.95 -26.54
CA SER A 586 13.22 2.18 -26.18
C SER A 586 12.26 1.95 -27.35
N LEU A 587 12.78 1.73 -28.57
CA LEU A 587 11.91 1.47 -29.73
C LEU A 587 11.46 -0.01 -29.81
N LEU A 588 12.13 -0.90 -29.08
CA LEU A 588 11.89 -2.34 -29.07
C LEU A 588 12.00 -2.86 -27.63
N PHE A 589 11.23 -3.90 -27.29
CA PHE A 589 11.44 -4.64 -26.06
C PHE A 589 12.78 -5.40 -26.08
N SER A 590 13.44 -5.49 -24.92
CA SER A 590 14.66 -6.31 -24.78
C SER A 590 14.36 -7.81 -24.85
N ASN A 591 13.10 -8.22 -24.70
CA ASN A 591 12.65 -9.61 -24.68
C ASN A 591 11.26 -9.75 -25.31
N GLY A 592 10.98 -10.87 -26.00
CA GLY A 592 9.63 -11.21 -26.46
C GLY A 592 9.09 -10.46 -27.69
N GLY A 593 9.89 -9.58 -28.31
CA GLY A 593 9.51 -8.81 -29.50
C GLY A 593 10.55 -8.84 -30.63
N PRO A 594 10.36 -8.03 -31.69
CA PRO A 594 11.32 -7.89 -32.78
C PRO A 594 12.70 -7.43 -32.28
N THR A 595 13.76 -7.99 -32.85
CA THR A 595 15.16 -7.59 -32.54
C THR A 595 15.74 -6.62 -33.56
N THR A 596 14.99 -6.32 -34.62
CA THR A 596 15.32 -5.32 -35.64
C THR A 596 14.03 -4.65 -36.08
N GLY A 597 14.15 -3.46 -36.67
CA GLY A 597 13.01 -2.71 -37.16
C GLY A 597 13.42 -1.47 -37.93
N THR A 598 12.44 -0.68 -38.32
CA THR A 598 12.64 0.63 -38.96
C THR A 598 11.73 1.63 -38.30
N VAL A 599 12.28 2.79 -37.96
CA VAL A 599 11.53 3.95 -37.51
C VAL A 599 11.49 4.97 -38.65
N THR A 600 10.31 5.50 -38.92
CA THR A 600 10.07 6.52 -39.95
C THR A 600 9.51 7.77 -39.29
N ALA A 601 10.00 8.94 -39.69
CA ALA A 601 9.51 10.23 -39.27
C ALA A 601 8.68 10.86 -40.39
N THR A 602 7.52 11.41 -40.04
CA THR A 602 6.66 12.16 -40.96
C THR A 602 6.36 13.54 -40.42
N LEU A 603 6.26 14.52 -41.32
CA LEU A 603 5.77 15.87 -41.03
C LEU A 603 4.55 16.14 -41.90
N ASP A 604 3.40 16.40 -41.30
CA ASP A 604 2.12 16.62 -42.01
C ASP A 604 1.77 15.48 -43.01
N GLY A 605 2.14 14.24 -42.66
CA GLY A 605 1.91 13.04 -43.47
C GLY A 605 2.93 12.80 -44.58
N VAL A 606 3.96 13.64 -44.72
CA VAL A 606 5.07 13.46 -45.66
C VAL A 606 6.24 12.82 -44.93
N GLU A 607 6.80 11.72 -45.47
CA GLU A 607 8.02 11.11 -44.95
C GLU A 607 9.20 12.07 -45.10
N VAL A 608 9.89 12.34 -44.00
CA VAL A 608 11.01 13.27 -43.91
C VAL A 608 12.31 12.59 -43.44
N GLY A 609 12.25 11.31 -43.07
CA GLY A 609 13.42 10.53 -42.70
C GLY A 609 13.05 9.12 -42.23
N SER A 610 13.99 8.19 -42.32
CA SER A 610 13.86 6.85 -41.76
C SER A 610 15.22 6.29 -41.33
N ALA A 611 15.21 5.39 -40.35
CA ALA A 611 16.42 4.74 -39.82
C ALA A 611 16.15 3.30 -39.40
N THR A 612 17.16 2.45 -39.57
CA THR A 612 17.15 1.07 -39.03
C THR A 612 17.39 1.09 -37.53
N ILE A 613 16.71 0.22 -36.80
CA ILE A 613 16.82 0.12 -35.35
C ILE A 613 17.88 -0.92 -34.96
N ASP A 614 18.83 -0.52 -34.11
CA ASP A 614 19.79 -1.38 -33.43
C ASP A 614 19.15 -2.03 -32.21
N GLY A 615 18.83 -3.32 -32.30
CA GLY A 615 18.26 -4.10 -31.21
C GLY A 615 19.27 -4.69 -30.22
N THR A 616 20.50 -4.19 -30.16
CA THR A 616 21.48 -4.63 -29.15
C THR A 616 21.02 -4.27 -27.74
N VAL A 617 20.87 -5.28 -26.86
CA VAL A 617 20.45 -5.12 -25.46
C VAL A 617 21.36 -4.15 -24.71
N VAL A 618 20.74 -3.11 -24.14
CA VAL A 618 21.38 -2.20 -23.19
C VAL A 618 20.98 -2.62 -21.79
N SER A 619 21.97 -2.97 -20.97
CA SER A 619 21.72 -3.38 -19.59
C SER A 619 21.40 -2.19 -18.69
N THR A 620 20.62 -2.41 -17.63
CA THR A 620 20.29 -1.48 -16.53
C THR A 620 19.40 -0.28 -16.86
N THR A 621 19.17 0.03 -18.13
CA THR A 621 18.29 1.12 -18.58
C THR A 621 17.34 0.59 -19.65
N ASP A 622 16.42 1.46 -20.08
CA ASP A 622 15.48 1.16 -21.15
C ASP A 622 15.96 1.64 -22.52
N GLU A 623 17.27 1.77 -22.71
CA GLU A 623 17.84 2.32 -23.95
C GLU A 623 17.98 1.26 -25.06
N GLN A 624 17.20 0.19 -25.00
CA GLN A 624 17.14 -0.85 -26.04
C GLN A 624 16.49 -0.32 -27.33
N GLY A 625 16.86 -0.86 -28.49
CA GLY A 625 16.20 -0.52 -29.75
C GLY A 625 16.53 0.92 -30.16
N ARG A 626 17.79 1.19 -30.48
CA ARG A 626 18.29 2.56 -30.73
C ARG A 626 18.27 2.90 -32.20
N ALA A 627 18.03 4.17 -32.52
CA ALA A 627 18.20 4.69 -33.87
C ALA A 627 18.70 6.13 -33.84
N ALA A 628 19.63 6.47 -34.74
CA ALA A 628 19.95 7.85 -35.09
C ALA A 628 19.20 8.15 -36.40
N LEU A 629 18.17 8.99 -36.34
CA LEU A 629 17.32 9.31 -37.48
C LEU A 629 17.59 10.75 -37.94
N THR A 630 18.08 10.90 -39.16
CA THR A 630 18.20 12.19 -39.83
C THR A 630 16.89 12.55 -40.52
N VAL A 631 16.30 13.68 -40.11
CA VAL A 631 15.12 14.31 -40.70
C VAL A 631 15.58 15.41 -41.64
N THR A 632 15.09 15.42 -42.88
CA THR A 632 15.25 16.55 -43.80
C THR A 632 14.02 17.42 -43.76
N ILE A 633 14.18 18.71 -43.47
CA ILE A 633 13.06 19.65 -43.43
C ILE A 633 12.50 19.83 -44.86
N PRO A 634 11.21 19.52 -45.09
CA PRO A 634 10.62 19.62 -46.42
C PRO A 634 10.43 21.09 -46.81
N GLU A 635 10.09 21.32 -48.08
CA GLU A 635 9.69 22.65 -48.55
C GLU A 635 8.50 23.19 -47.74
N ILE A 636 8.64 24.40 -47.20
CA ILE A 636 7.61 25.08 -46.40
C ILE A 636 6.98 26.18 -47.25
N ALA A 637 5.65 26.30 -47.22
CA ALA A 637 4.93 27.30 -48.00
C ALA A 637 5.43 28.74 -47.73
N ALA A 638 5.59 29.53 -48.79
CA ALA A 638 6.00 30.93 -48.67
C ALA A 638 5.03 31.75 -47.80
N GLY A 639 5.57 32.64 -46.97
CA GLY A 639 4.79 33.43 -46.02
C GLY A 639 4.44 32.72 -44.71
N THR A 640 4.94 31.49 -44.50
CA THR A 640 4.76 30.77 -43.23
C THR A 640 5.61 31.42 -42.12
N ALA A 641 5.00 31.73 -40.99
CA ALA A 641 5.72 32.23 -39.81
C ALA A 641 6.52 31.10 -39.13
N ALA A 642 7.57 31.49 -38.39
CA ALA A 642 8.33 30.56 -37.56
C ALA A 642 7.40 29.88 -36.55
N GLN A 643 7.50 28.56 -36.43
CA GLN A 643 6.62 27.78 -35.57
C GLN A 643 7.26 26.43 -35.21
N THR A 644 6.89 25.90 -34.05
CA THR A 644 7.19 24.51 -33.69
C THR A 644 6.07 23.60 -34.19
N ARG A 645 6.44 22.53 -34.90
CA ARG A 645 5.55 21.46 -35.32
C ARG A 645 5.93 20.15 -34.63
N GLN A 646 5.04 19.17 -34.71
CA GLN A 646 5.29 17.82 -34.21
C GLN A 646 5.63 16.89 -35.37
N LEU A 647 6.76 16.20 -35.29
CA LEU A 647 7.05 15.04 -36.13
C LEU A 647 6.33 13.83 -35.56
N LEU A 648 5.67 13.06 -36.41
CA LEU A 648 5.13 11.75 -36.04
C LEU A 648 6.14 10.67 -36.42
N PHE A 649 6.60 9.94 -35.41
CA PHE A 649 7.45 8.76 -35.57
C PHE A 649 6.61 7.50 -35.54
N THR A 650 6.93 6.54 -36.39
CA THR A 650 6.27 5.23 -36.45
C THR A 650 7.30 4.12 -36.53
N VAL A 651 7.23 3.16 -35.61
CA VAL A 651 8.08 1.96 -35.61
C VAL A 651 7.34 0.83 -36.30
N THR A 652 7.84 0.44 -37.47
CA THR A 652 7.26 -0.69 -38.22
C THR A 652 7.55 -2.00 -37.50
N GLY A 653 6.52 -2.81 -37.26
CA GLY A 653 6.62 -4.13 -36.62
C GLY A 653 6.06 -4.16 -35.20
N THR A 654 6.29 -3.11 -34.41
CA THR A 654 5.67 -2.95 -33.07
C THR A 654 4.38 -2.14 -33.11
N GLY A 655 4.25 -1.24 -34.10
CA GLY A 655 3.13 -0.30 -34.16
C GLY A 655 3.28 0.90 -33.23
N THR A 656 4.42 1.03 -32.54
CA THR A 656 4.71 2.18 -31.67
C THR A 656 4.66 3.48 -32.47
N THR A 657 3.92 4.47 -31.96
CA THR A 657 3.90 5.84 -32.48
C THR A 657 4.15 6.84 -31.36
N PHE A 658 4.92 7.88 -31.65
CA PHE A 658 5.18 8.98 -30.71
C PHE A 658 5.51 10.26 -31.48
N THR A 659 5.47 11.40 -30.80
CA THR A 659 5.80 12.71 -31.39
C THR A 659 7.05 13.32 -30.78
N ALA A 660 7.76 14.13 -31.57
CA ALA A 660 8.80 15.03 -31.06
C ALA A 660 8.76 16.37 -31.78
N PRO A 661 9.10 17.47 -31.09
CA PRO A 661 9.03 18.80 -31.67
C PRO A 661 10.14 19.03 -32.72
N VAL A 662 9.80 19.83 -33.72
CA VAL A 662 10.74 20.43 -34.69
C VAL A 662 10.41 21.91 -34.86
N SER A 663 11.39 22.78 -34.65
CA SER A 663 11.21 24.24 -34.80
C SER A 663 11.57 24.68 -36.22
N LEU A 664 10.59 25.21 -36.95
CA LEU A 664 10.73 25.63 -38.34
C LEU A 664 10.91 27.14 -38.44
N ALA A 665 11.78 27.57 -39.36
CA ALA A 665 12.02 28.96 -39.66
C ALA A 665 10.85 29.63 -40.40
N ALA A 666 10.80 30.96 -40.31
CA ALA A 666 9.87 31.75 -41.10
C ALA A 666 10.32 31.76 -42.57
N VAL A 667 9.39 31.50 -43.49
CA VAL A 667 9.64 31.62 -44.93
C VAL A 667 9.12 32.97 -45.40
N ALA A 668 10.01 33.80 -45.96
CA ALA A 668 9.63 35.08 -46.51
C ALA A 668 8.49 34.92 -47.55
N ALA A 669 7.50 35.81 -47.50
CA ALA A 669 6.50 35.88 -48.56
C ALA A 669 7.21 36.19 -49.88
N ALA A 670 6.74 35.58 -50.97
CA ALA A 670 7.23 35.94 -52.30
C ALA A 670 7.12 37.47 -52.47
N PRO A 671 8.18 38.15 -52.94
CA PRO A 671 8.11 39.57 -53.17
C PRO A 671 6.94 39.85 -54.12
N VAL A 672 5.95 40.60 -53.64
CA VAL A 672 4.90 41.11 -54.50
C VAL A 672 5.55 42.06 -55.49
N ASP A 673 5.49 41.74 -56.79
CA ASP A 673 5.94 42.65 -57.82
C ASP A 673 5.00 43.87 -57.81
N PRO A 674 5.47 45.07 -57.44
CA PRO A 674 4.64 46.28 -57.44
C PRO A 674 4.20 46.70 -58.86
N THR A 675 4.61 45.97 -59.91
CA THR A 675 4.28 46.25 -61.31
C THR A 675 3.31 45.25 -61.96
N ASP A 676 2.82 44.22 -61.25
CA ASP A 676 1.86 43.24 -61.80
C ASP A 676 0.39 43.69 -61.59
N PRO A 677 -0.38 44.01 -62.65
CA PRO A 677 -1.78 44.43 -62.54
C PRO A 677 -2.70 43.20 -62.47
N GLY A 678 -2.70 42.49 -61.33
CA GLY A 678 -3.49 41.27 -61.13
C GLY A 678 -4.47 41.35 -59.95
N THR A 679 -5.73 41.72 -60.25
CA THR A 679 -6.94 41.69 -59.40
C THR A 679 -7.10 42.76 -58.30
N THR A 680 -7.70 43.87 -58.70
CA THR A 680 -8.41 44.83 -57.82
C THR A 680 -9.61 44.18 -57.10
N PRO A 681 -9.84 44.44 -55.80
CA PRO A 681 -11.15 44.30 -55.18
C PRO A 681 -12.13 45.34 -55.79
N PRO A 682 -13.45 45.10 -55.84
CA PRO A 682 -14.37 46.02 -56.48
C PRO A 682 -14.48 47.33 -55.68
N VAL A 683 -14.02 48.41 -56.30
CA VAL A 683 -14.30 49.79 -55.86
C VAL A 683 -15.74 50.13 -56.23
N THR A 684 -16.57 50.39 -55.23
CA THR A 684 -17.88 51.00 -55.39
C THR A 684 -17.72 52.50 -55.67
N THR A 685 -18.37 52.97 -56.72
CA THR A 685 -18.26 54.32 -57.27
C THR A 685 -19.13 55.33 -56.49
N PRO A 686 -18.74 56.62 -56.39
CA PRO A 686 -19.54 57.65 -55.73
C PRO A 686 -20.52 58.32 -56.72
N GLY A 687 -21.81 58.35 -56.37
CA GLY A 687 -22.84 59.14 -57.05
C GLY A 687 -23.25 60.33 -56.20
N GLY A 688 -23.03 61.55 -56.70
CA GLY A 688 -23.43 62.79 -56.04
C GLY A 688 -24.84 63.25 -56.40
N THR A 689 -25.47 64.02 -55.50
CA THR A 689 -26.31 65.19 -55.87
C THR A 689 -26.49 66.13 -54.66
N VAL A 690 -26.28 67.42 -54.90
CA VAL A 690 -26.57 68.63 -54.10
C VAL A 690 -27.89 69.21 -54.69
N PRO A 691 -28.82 69.92 -54.00
CA PRO A 691 -28.53 71.19 -53.29
C PRO A 691 -29.38 71.60 -52.07
N GLY A 692 -28.83 72.50 -51.25
CA GLY A 692 -29.61 73.27 -50.26
C GLY A 692 -28.83 74.10 -49.24
N THR A 693 -28.45 75.31 -49.65
CA THR A 693 -28.39 76.60 -48.89
C THR A 693 -27.92 76.68 -47.42
N THR A 694 -26.87 77.50 -47.23
CA THR A 694 -26.42 78.32 -46.07
C THR A 694 -27.56 79.08 -45.34
N PRO A 695 -27.37 79.76 -44.17
CA PRO A 695 -26.09 80.11 -43.49
C PRO A 695 -26.04 80.08 -41.94
N GLY A 696 -24.80 80.01 -41.40
CA GLY A 696 -24.29 81.10 -40.56
C GLY A 696 -24.32 81.00 -39.01
N THR A 697 -23.10 80.90 -38.45
CA THR A 697 -22.53 81.66 -37.32
C THR A 697 -23.02 81.50 -35.87
N GLY A 698 -22.06 81.30 -34.95
CA GLY A 698 -22.12 81.66 -33.52
C GLY A 698 -21.74 80.51 -32.59
N THR A 699 -20.48 80.37 -32.14
CA THR A 699 -19.90 80.90 -30.88
C THR A 699 -20.75 80.67 -29.62
N GLY A 700 -20.24 79.94 -28.63
CA GLY A 700 -20.81 79.98 -27.28
C GLY A 700 -20.39 78.85 -26.36
N SER A 701 -19.44 79.16 -25.48
CA SER A 701 -19.00 78.40 -24.30
C SER A 701 -20.12 78.22 -23.25
N GLY A 702 -20.04 77.15 -22.44
CA GLY A 702 -20.54 77.20 -21.05
C GLY A 702 -21.23 75.96 -20.49
N SER A 703 -20.49 75.23 -19.64
CA SER A 703 -20.88 74.59 -18.37
C SER A 703 -22.05 73.57 -18.28
N THR A 704 -21.65 72.34 -17.91
CA THR A 704 -22.21 71.27 -17.04
C THR A 704 -23.47 71.58 -16.17
N PRO A 705 -24.26 70.58 -15.69
CA PRO A 705 -23.78 69.31 -15.09
C PRO A 705 -24.67 68.02 -15.18
N ALA A 706 -24.04 66.93 -14.71
CA ALA A 706 -24.57 65.77 -13.97
C ALA A 706 -25.28 64.62 -14.72
N GLY A 707 -24.69 63.42 -14.58
CA GLY A 707 -25.48 62.20 -14.38
C GLY A 707 -24.92 60.89 -14.97
N THR A 708 -24.22 60.12 -14.13
CA THR A 708 -24.23 58.63 -14.03
C THR A 708 -23.36 57.75 -14.96
N VAL A 709 -22.21 57.36 -14.41
CA VAL A 709 -21.63 56.00 -14.21
C VAL A 709 -21.90 54.87 -15.23
N ARG A 710 -20.82 54.34 -15.85
CA ARG A 710 -20.33 52.94 -15.70
C ARG A 710 -19.00 52.69 -16.43
N ASN A 711 -18.07 52.11 -15.65
CA ASN A 711 -16.98 51.15 -15.91
C ASN A 711 -16.04 51.22 -17.13
N ALA A 712 -14.78 50.95 -16.77
CA ALA A 712 -13.76 50.12 -17.43
C ALA A 712 -12.63 50.82 -18.22
N ASP A 713 -11.44 50.36 -17.83
CA ASP A 713 -10.18 50.24 -18.55
C ASP A 713 -9.30 51.47 -18.79
N GLY A 714 -7.99 51.24 -18.60
CA GLY A 714 -6.96 52.01 -19.30
C GLY A 714 -5.77 52.51 -18.46
N SER A 715 -4.92 51.58 -18.04
CA SER A 715 -3.47 51.59 -18.30
C SER A 715 -2.53 52.70 -17.76
N LEU A 716 -1.33 52.24 -17.39
CA LEU A 716 0.01 52.84 -17.55
C LEU A 716 0.75 53.50 -16.36
N ALA A 717 2.04 53.13 -16.36
CA ALA A 717 3.25 53.90 -16.04
C ALA A 717 3.76 53.96 -14.57
N PHE A 718 4.69 53.05 -14.28
CA PHE A 718 6.12 53.32 -14.05
C PHE A 718 6.53 54.71 -13.49
N THR A 719 6.93 54.75 -12.22
CA THR A 719 8.05 55.50 -11.59
C THR A 719 8.18 54.90 -10.18
N GLY A 720 9.29 54.39 -9.64
CA GLY A 720 10.63 54.94 -9.50
C GLY A 720 11.11 54.62 -8.07
N GLN A 721 12.30 54.03 -7.96
CA GLN A 721 13.31 54.05 -6.86
C GLN A 721 13.06 55.05 -5.69
N ASP A 722 13.43 54.81 -4.42
CA ASP A 722 14.60 54.15 -3.82
C ASP A 722 14.34 53.88 -2.31
N GLY A 723 15.10 52.96 -1.70
CA GLY A 723 15.48 53.14 -0.28
C GLY A 723 15.60 51.92 0.65
N LEU A 724 16.70 51.16 0.52
CA LEU A 724 17.56 50.57 1.59
C LEU A 724 16.96 49.77 2.77
N GLY A 725 17.46 48.54 2.93
CA GLY A 725 17.36 47.77 4.18
C GLY A 725 18.07 46.42 4.16
N LEU A 726 19.40 46.44 4.18
CA LEU A 726 20.27 45.26 4.44
C LEU A 726 19.89 44.58 5.76
N GLY A 727 19.51 43.29 5.73
CA GLY A 727 19.33 42.51 6.94
C GLY A 727 18.70 41.13 6.75
N ALA A 728 19.39 40.19 6.10
CA ALA A 728 19.19 38.74 6.29
C ALA A 728 20.26 37.90 5.54
N LEU A 729 21.54 38.19 5.78
CA LEU A 729 22.66 37.29 5.44
C LEU A 729 23.38 36.94 6.75
N ALA A 730 22.65 36.29 7.66
CA ALA A 730 23.16 35.81 8.95
C ALA A 730 22.25 34.70 9.51
N ALA A 731 22.07 33.60 8.76
CA ALA A 731 21.46 32.38 9.31
C ALA A 731 21.99 31.07 8.70
N LEU A 732 22.85 31.14 7.66
CA LEU A 732 23.34 29.94 6.97
C LEU A 732 24.80 29.55 7.31
N ALA A 733 25.46 30.29 8.22
CA ALA A 733 26.86 30.04 8.61
C ALA A 733 27.04 29.38 10.00
N LEU A 734 25.96 28.96 10.67
CA LEU A 734 26.01 28.36 12.01
C LEU A 734 25.53 26.90 12.09
N MET A 735 25.10 26.28 10.98
CA MET A 735 24.74 24.86 10.94
C MET A 735 25.85 23.93 10.40
N LEU A 736 26.97 24.47 9.90
CA LEU A 736 28.09 23.67 9.37
C LEU A 736 29.24 23.44 10.38
N ALA A 737 29.08 23.87 11.64
CA ALA A 737 30.05 23.64 12.72
C ALA A 737 29.58 22.64 13.81
N GLY A 738 28.33 22.14 13.73
CA GLY A 738 27.78 21.19 14.72
C GLY A 738 27.97 19.71 14.38
N GLY A 739 28.25 19.37 13.11
CA GLY A 739 28.32 17.98 12.63
C GLY A 739 29.66 17.26 12.83
N SER A 740 30.73 17.99 13.16
CA SER A 740 32.09 17.42 13.18
C SER A 740 32.56 16.97 14.56
N ALA A 741 31.78 17.17 15.63
CA ALA A 741 32.14 16.80 16.99
C ALA A 741 31.53 15.47 17.48
N LEU A 742 30.55 14.89 16.79
CA LEU A 742 29.91 13.62 17.19
C LEU A 742 30.45 12.36 16.49
N VAL A 743 31.27 12.50 15.44
CA VAL A 743 31.87 11.35 14.72
C VAL A 743 33.23 10.94 15.29
N VAL A 744 33.86 11.76 16.14
CA VAL A 744 35.14 11.43 16.80
C VAL A 744 34.95 10.78 18.18
N GLY A 745 33.77 10.92 18.80
CA GLY A 745 33.44 10.31 20.10
C GLY A 745 33.08 8.82 20.06
N ARG A 746 32.57 8.31 18.93
CA ARG A 746 32.09 6.92 18.80
C ARG A 746 33.17 5.89 18.43
N ARG A 747 34.35 6.32 17.96
CA ARG A 747 35.48 5.40 17.64
C ARG A 747 36.42 5.08 18.81
N ARG A 748 36.26 5.71 19.98
CA ARG A 748 37.07 5.42 21.18
C ARG A 748 36.43 4.46 22.19
N ARG A 749 35.13 4.15 22.08
CA ARG A 749 34.45 3.19 22.99
C ARG A 749 34.39 1.74 22.49
N LEU A 750 34.74 1.47 21.22
CA LEU A 750 34.76 0.12 20.65
C LEU A 750 36.16 -0.55 20.65
N ARG A 751 37.16 0.06 21.29
CA ARG A 751 38.50 -0.55 21.47
C ARG A 751 38.83 -0.93 22.92
N ALA A 752 37.89 -0.79 23.86
CA ALA A 752 38.11 -1.06 25.28
C ALA A 752 37.40 -2.33 25.81
N THR A 753 36.64 -3.06 24.99
CA THR A 753 35.87 -4.25 25.41
C THR A 753 36.29 -5.56 24.72
N ALA A 754 37.42 -5.58 23.99
CA ALA A 754 37.92 -6.77 23.30
C ALA A 754 39.31 -7.24 23.80
N SER A 755 39.62 -7.01 25.08
CA SER A 755 40.91 -7.39 25.68
C SER A 755 40.74 -7.77 27.16
N SER A 756 39.90 -8.77 27.47
CA SER A 756 39.97 -9.47 28.77
C SER A 756 39.17 -10.78 28.75
N THR A 757 39.64 -11.79 28.01
CA THR A 757 39.38 -13.22 28.30
C THR A 757 40.34 -14.05 27.46
N ASP A 758 41.57 -14.18 27.93
CA ASP A 758 42.43 -15.35 27.73
C ASP A 758 43.19 -15.51 29.05
N GLY A 759 42.83 -16.57 29.79
CA GLY A 759 43.26 -16.88 31.14
C GLY A 759 42.39 -17.96 31.76
#